data_AF-A0A8T2MRY0-F1
#
_entry.id   AF-A0A8T2MRY0-F1
#
_cell.length_a   1.000
_cell.length_b   1.000
_cell.length_c   1.000
_cell.angle_alpha   90.00
_cell.angle_beta   90.00
_cell.angle_gamma   90.00
#
_symmetry.space_group_name_H-M   'P 1'
#
loop_
_entity.id
_entity.type
_entity.pdbx_description
1 polymer ?
#
loop_
_entity_poly.entity_id
_entity_poly.type
_entity_poly.pdbx_seq_one_letter_code
_entity_poly.pdbx_strand_id
1 'polypeptide(L)'
;MQTCIEFAGVQSIKGQCFTPVLRHRSVYELSGSEVCLSTGDLVKVIDIELQSVTCEDISTKETSQLPLDYKGGFLIVPEDMPFCSIEEMVDHIPTEPEARDTFSFTCHNDLVLDGRTLVAGEPLVLLSIEHHGDDDKGLARCSLIGQTEEEVLVPLSYRGVFYEKQSSHSYNLREIMSTPRLRGRHYRHTRATRCGGPLLLKPVHQVKAIMHLRKNVVQFPSSLEVDVIDVTERSQNVVFVTPLTLAEVAAKPADVFPNMAEILDTPEGARALFRCRWLPSLRSGRFLVIHGAGDPTVVLASTFKGKKERRHFLLSHRYAGGLRRRPRDFNSVYELYAASCRALPDRGGAPLRVTVATHCESTEEELASLSVGDQLEVLRHEQVKVGGRDDDDDDGGEKQEIEVLVCRRTLEADDEDEDEEDEEEEGGRRREESEEIYLPMYLQGHFVEKIADNKRYSLPDLCKRFPLPLDVKVGRRDPAMADDPLPGFSALRLEEVAAEPTVVVSLADEPDLLFELPVRWISMSVSFTSDPLPWSGGAPPVWRRETVTEVTDNFYFEFRKAAQPEAGAPPPRPPKQSTSTQTAPKNPTPRTASKASHSPAPNPKSIKPSSCSSGGTKPNMYVQTPKKTKKKKGKRDSGSDHDYEEMLDIVKNAQESVMYY
;
A
#
# COMPACT_ATOMS: atom_id res chain seq x y z
N MET A 1 -45.42 -1.52 9.34
CA MET A 1 -44.49 -1.95 10.40
C MET A 1 -43.46 -0.86 10.54
N GLN A 2 -43.36 -0.25 11.72
CA GLN A 2 -42.28 0.68 12.07
C GLN A 2 -41.03 -0.17 12.30
N THR A 3 -40.11 -0.14 11.36
CA THR A 3 -38.76 -0.66 11.57
C THR A 3 -37.91 0.56 11.93
N CYS A 4 -37.76 0.83 13.23
CA CYS A 4 -36.51 1.45 13.67
C CYS A 4 -35.42 0.49 13.20
N ILE A 5 -34.40 0.98 12.50
CA ILE A 5 -33.27 0.12 12.15
C ILE A 5 -32.48 -0.14 13.45
N GLU A 6 -32.97 -1.02 14.31
CA GLU A 6 -32.05 -1.78 15.15
C GLU A 6 -31.32 -2.72 14.20
N PHE A 7 -30.07 -2.35 13.91
CA PHE A 7 -29.14 -2.99 13.00
C PHE A 7 -28.71 -4.40 13.48
N ALA A 8 -29.66 -5.27 13.80
CA ALA A 8 -29.42 -6.67 14.18
C ALA A 8 -29.08 -7.58 12.98
N GLY A 9 -29.14 -7.06 11.75
CA GLY A 9 -28.90 -7.82 10.51
C GLY A 9 -28.11 -7.06 9.44
N VAL A 10 -27.10 -6.27 9.83
CA VAL A 10 -26.42 -5.31 8.93
C VAL A 10 -25.88 -5.94 7.65
N GLN A 11 -25.39 -7.18 7.65
CA GLN A 11 -24.92 -7.81 6.41
C GLN A 11 -26.04 -8.14 5.41
N SER A 12 -27.29 -8.25 5.86
CA SER A 12 -28.44 -8.63 5.03
C SER A 12 -28.96 -7.49 4.13
N ILE A 13 -28.63 -6.24 4.45
CA ILE A 13 -29.16 -5.07 3.73
C ILE A 13 -28.31 -4.63 2.53
N LYS A 14 -27.16 -5.27 2.29
CA LYS A 14 -26.30 -4.95 1.14
C LYS A 14 -27.07 -5.21 -0.16
N GLY A 15 -27.11 -4.21 -1.04
CA GLY A 15 -27.85 -4.25 -2.31
C GLY A 15 -29.31 -3.79 -2.22
N GLN A 16 -29.86 -3.61 -1.02
CA GLN A 16 -31.23 -3.13 -0.82
C GLN A 16 -31.32 -1.61 -1.02
N CYS A 17 -32.51 -1.14 -1.41
CA CYS A 17 -32.85 0.27 -1.60
C CYS A 17 -33.82 0.72 -0.53
N PHE A 18 -33.52 1.85 0.10
CA PHE A 18 -34.28 2.44 1.18
C PHE A 18 -34.70 3.87 0.86
N THR A 19 -35.80 4.30 1.46
CA THR A 19 -36.14 5.72 1.54
C THR A 19 -36.23 6.19 2.99
N PRO A 20 -35.52 7.27 3.37
CA PRO A 20 -35.64 7.88 4.69
C PRO A 20 -37.06 8.44 4.92
N VAL A 21 -37.53 8.35 6.16
CA VAL A 21 -38.78 8.97 6.62
C VAL A 21 -38.42 9.89 7.78
N LEU A 22 -38.08 11.14 7.46
CA LEU A 22 -37.71 12.12 8.48
C LEU A 22 -38.92 12.90 8.94
N ARG A 23 -39.11 13.00 10.26
CA ARG A 23 -40.12 13.88 10.87
C ARG A 23 -39.72 15.37 10.80
N HIS A 24 -38.44 15.68 10.64
CA HIS A 24 -37.90 17.04 10.43
C HIS A 24 -36.69 16.96 9.47
N ARG A 25 -36.47 17.96 8.61
CA ARG A 25 -35.25 18.03 7.77
C ARG A 25 -34.01 18.17 8.66
N SER A 26 -33.08 17.23 8.54
CA SER A 26 -31.83 17.21 9.31
C SER A 26 -30.62 17.13 8.37
N VAL A 27 -29.66 18.02 8.61
CA VAL A 27 -28.30 17.95 8.05
C VAL A 27 -27.44 17.26 9.10
N TYR A 28 -26.78 16.17 8.72
CA TYR A 28 -25.87 15.45 9.63
C TYR A 28 -24.44 15.72 9.20
N GLU A 29 -23.64 16.32 10.08
CA GLU A 29 -22.19 16.42 9.89
C GLU A 29 -21.54 15.17 10.49
N LEU A 30 -20.99 14.31 9.65
CA LEU A 30 -20.40 13.04 10.05
C LEU A 30 -18.95 13.01 9.58
N SER A 31 -18.01 13.13 10.51
CA SER A 31 -16.56 13.03 10.24
C SER A 31 -16.06 14.00 9.15
N GLY A 32 -16.62 15.21 9.09
CA GLY A 32 -16.29 16.24 8.09
C GLY A 32 -16.99 16.07 6.74
N SER A 33 -17.91 15.11 6.60
CA SER A 33 -18.80 14.98 5.45
C SER A 33 -20.23 15.31 5.86
N GLU A 34 -20.83 16.31 5.21
CA GLU A 34 -22.25 16.62 5.39
C GLU A 34 -23.11 15.60 4.63
N VAL A 35 -23.85 14.79 5.38
CA VAL A 35 -24.84 13.85 4.83
C VAL A 35 -26.23 14.44 5.08
N CYS A 36 -26.79 15.04 4.04
CA CYS A 36 -28.20 15.46 4.02
C CYS A 36 -29.05 14.32 3.46
N LEU A 37 -29.87 13.70 4.30
CA LEU A 37 -30.94 12.80 3.87
C LEU A 37 -32.26 13.56 3.91
N SER A 38 -33.11 13.40 2.90
CA SER A 38 -34.45 13.97 2.85
C SER A 38 -35.49 12.86 2.70
N THR A 39 -36.70 13.10 3.21
CA THR A 39 -37.83 12.20 2.98
C THR A 39 -38.08 12.04 1.49
N GLY A 40 -38.10 10.81 1.00
CA GLY A 40 -38.25 10.49 -0.43
C GLY A 40 -36.94 10.30 -1.19
N ASP A 41 -35.78 10.54 -0.58
CA ASP A 41 -34.51 10.15 -1.19
C ASP A 41 -34.46 8.63 -1.37
N LEU A 42 -33.97 8.16 -2.52
CA LEU A 42 -33.66 6.76 -2.76
C LEU A 42 -32.18 6.51 -2.48
N VAL A 43 -31.91 5.62 -1.53
CA VAL A 43 -30.58 5.26 -1.04
C VAL A 43 -30.36 3.77 -1.25
N LYS A 44 -29.36 3.40 -2.05
CA LYS A 44 -28.97 2.00 -2.27
C LYS A 44 -27.69 1.69 -1.50
N VAL A 45 -27.74 0.71 -0.62
CA VAL A 45 -26.57 0.28 0.17
C VAL A 45 -25.66 -0.54 -0.74
N ILE A 46 -24.43 -0.08 -0.93
CA ILE A 46 -23.44 -0.76 -1.77
C ILE A 46 -22.44 -1.56 -0.94
N ASP A 47 -22.14 -1.10 0.27
CA ASP A 47 -21.17 -1.77 1.12
C ASP A 47 -21.31 -1.40 2.61
N ILE A 48 -20.78 -2.25 3.47
CA ILE A 48 -20.94 -2.16 4.92
C ILE A 48 -19.67 -2.69 5.59
N GLU A 49 -19.00 -1.83 6.34
CA GLU A 49 -17.73 -2.16 7.01
C GLU A 49 -17.85 -1.91 8.51
N LEU A 50 -17.31 -2.79 9.35
CA LEU A 50 -17.24 -2.54 10.79
C LEU A 50 -16.27 -1.39 11.04
N GLN A 51 -16.72 -0.32 11.69
CA GLN A 51 -15.92 0.89 11.93
C GLN A 51 -15.39 0.95 13.35
N SER A 52 -16.25 0.70 14.33
CA SER A 52 -15.92 0.72 15.75
C SER A 52 -16.91 -0.14 16.54
N VAL A 53 -16.69 -0.27 17.84
CA VAL A 53 -17.62 -0.95 18.75
C VAL A 53 -18.02 0.01 19.86
N THR A 54 -19.32 0.19 20.08
CA THR A 54 -19.83 0.87 21.26
C THR A 54 -19.79 -0.06 22.46
N CYS A 55 -19.19 0.41 23.54
CA CYS A 55 -19.18 -0.23 24.84
C CYS A 55 -20.12 0.54 25.77
N GLU A 56 -21.24 -0.09 26.14
CA GLU A 56 -22.23 0.45 27.09
C GLU A 56 -22.05 -0.23 28.45
N ASP A 57 -21.75 0.52 29.51
CA ASP A 57 -21.88 0.00 30.88
C ASP A 57 -23.35 -0.01 31.25
N ILE A 58 -23.91 -1.20 31.48
CA ILE A 58 -25.35 -1.38 31.73
C ILE A 58 -25.78 -0.74 33.05
N SER A 59 -24.87 -0.71 34.02
CA SER A 59 -25.14 -0.20 35.37
C SER A 59 -25.14 1.32 35.41
N THR A 60 -24.24 1.98 34.68
CA THR A 60 -24.14 3.46 34.66
C THR A 60 -24.84 4.09 33.46
N LYS A 61 -25.17 3.31 32.43
CA LYS A 61 -25.62 3.77 31.10
C LYS A 61 -24.61 4.67 30.38
N GLU A 62 -23.36 4.67 30.84
CA GLU A 62 -22.28 5.36 30.14
C GLU A 62 -21.88 4.57 28.89
N THR A 63 -21.71 5.28 27.78
CA THR A 63 -21.29 4.70 26.51
C THR A 63 -19.95 5.28 26.09
N SER A 64 -19.07 4.41 25.59
CA SER A 64 -17.77 4.77 25.03
C SER A 64 -17.57 4.03 23.70
N GLN A 65 -16.69 4.53 22.82
CA GLN A 65 -16.33 3.85 21.58
C GLN A 65 -14.95 3.22 21.68
N LEU A 66 -14.85 1.96 21.23
CA LEU A 66 -13.62 1.19 21.16
C LEU A 66 -13.20 1.03 19.69
N PRO A 67 -11.92 1.30 19.35
CA PRO A 67 -11.40 1.07 18.02
C PRO A 67 -11.18 -0.44 17.77
N LEU A 68 -11.13 -0.86 16.51
CA LEU A 68 -11.01 -2.28 16.14
C LEU A 68 -9.66 -2.91 16.51
N ASP A 69 -8.63 -2.09 16.70
CA ASP A 69 -7.29 -2.53 17.12
C ASP A 69 -7.12 -2.59 18.65
N TYR A 70 -8.20 -2.37 19.41
CA TYR A 70 -8.22 -2.42 20.86
C TYR A 70 -7.64 -3.74 21.39
N LYS A 71 -6.67 -3.64 22.31
CA LYS A 71 -5.89 -4.78 22.84
C LYS A 71 -6.39 -5.34 24.17
N GLY A 72 -7.49 -4.81 24.72
CA GLY A 72 -8.04 -5.32 25.98
C GLY A 72 -8.85 -6.60 25.77
N GLY A 73 -8.83 -7.47 26.79
CA GLY A 73 -9.63 -8.68 26.84
C GLY A 73 -10.94 -8.50 27.62
N PHE A 74 -11.91 -9.34 27.28
CA PHE A 74 -13.25 -9.36 27.85
C PHE A 74 -13.61 -10.78 28.32
N LEU A 75 -14.17 -10.88 29.52
CA LEU A 75 -14.72 -12.10 30.09
C LEU A 75 -16.24 -12.07 29.96
N ILE A 76 -16.84 -13.17 29.53
CA ILE A 76 -18.31 -13.31 29.49
C ILE A 76 -18.86 -13.26 30.92
N VAL A 77 -19.94 -12.52 31.09
CA VAL A 77 -20.78 -12.53 32.29
C VAL A 77 -21.91 -13.53 32.04
N PRO A 78 -22.06 -14.57 32.89
CA PRO A 78 -23.18 -15.51 32.80
C PRO A 78 -24.53 -14.79 32.86
N GLU A 79 -25.55 -15.39 32.26
CA GLU A 79 -26.91 -14.86 32.36
C GLU A 79 -27.43 -14.97 33.79
N ASP A 80 -28.18 -13.94 34.23
CA ASP A 80 -28.87 -13.96 35.53
C ASP A 80 -30.09 -14.90 35.49
N MET A 81 -30.66 -15.13 34.31
CA MET A 81 -31.82 -16.01 34.11
C MET A 81 -31.38 -17.44 33.76
N PRO A 82 -31.96 -18.48 34.38
CA PRO A 82 -31.64 -19.86 34.07
C PRO A 82 -32.16 -20.29 32.70
N PHE A 83 -31.45 -21.23 32.07
CA PHE A 83 -31.90 -21.93 30.86
C PHE A 83 -32.86 -23.05 31.22
N CYS A 84 -33.88 -23.26 30.37
CA CYS A 84 -34.93 -24.26 30.58
C CYS A 84 -34.58 -25.64 30.02
N SER A 85 -33.58 -25.73 29.14
CA SER A 85 -33.04 -26.99 28.62
C SER A 85 -31.53 -26.90 28.37
N ILE A 86 -30.89 -28.07 28.20
CA ILE A 86 -29.49 -28.13 27.78
C ILE A 86 -29.33 -27.59 26.35
N GLU A 87 -30.28 -27.88 25.46
CA GLU A 87 -30.32 -27.36 24.09
C GLU A 87 -30.25 -25.83 24.04
N GLU A 88 -31.11 -25.14 24.81
CA GLU A 88 -31.13 -23.68 24.88
C GLU A 88 -29.78 -23.14 25.36
N MET A 89 -29.24 -23.72 26.42
CA MET A 89 -27.93 -23.33 26.95
C MET A 89 -26.80 -23.54 25.93
N VAL A 90 -26.80 -24.68 25.24
CA VAL A 90 -25.82 -25.03 24.21
C VAL A 90 -25.83 -24.06 23.04
N ASP A 91 -26.98 -23.49 22.69
CA ASP A 91 -27.08 -22.47 21.64
C ASP A 91 -26.38 -21.16 21.98
N HIS A 92 -26.18 -20.88 23.27
CA HIS A 92 -25.43 -19.72 23.75
C HIS A 92 -23.92 -19.99 23.93
N ILE A 93 -23.46 -21.23 23.76
CA ILE A 93 -22.04 -21.59 23.92
C ILE A 93 -21.25 -21.16 22.67
N PRO A 94 -20.10 -20.48 22.85
CA PRO A 94 -19.17 -20.18 21.77
C PRO A 94 -18.74 -21.46 21.02
N THR A 95 -18.53 -21.35 19.70
CA THR A 95 -18.16 -22.50 18.85
C THR A 95 -16.67 -22.84 18.89
N GLU A 96 -15.85 -22.00 19.53
CA GLU A 96 -14.39 -22.15 19.60
C GLU A 96 -14.01 -23.30 20.55
N PRO A 97 -13.07 -24.20 20.16
CA PRO A 97 -12.70 -25.36 20.97
C PRO A 97 -12.23 -24.99 22.39
N GLU A 98 -11.35 -23.99 22.49
CA GLU A 98 -10.78 -23.52 23.76
C GLU A 98 -11.82 -22.92 24.71
N ALA A 99 -12.87 -22.30 24.15
CA ALA A 99 -13.99 -21.77 24.92
C ALA A 99 -14.93 -22.88 25.39
N ARG A 100 -15.17 -23.90 24.55
CA ARG A 100 -15.99 -25.08 24.87
C ARG A 100 -15.40 -25.89 26.02
N ASP A 101 -14.09 -26.09 26.01
CA ASP A 101 -13.37 -26.85 27.05
C ASP A 101 -13.42 -26.17 28.44
N THR A 102 -13.84 -24.90 28.49
CA THR A 102 -14.02 -24.14 29.74
C THR A 102 -15.48 -23.89 30.09
N PHE A 103 -16.42 -24.35 29.27
CA PHE A 103 -17.84 -24.17 29.53
C PHE A 103 -18.30 -25.12 30.64
N SER A 104 -18.81 -24.54 31.71
CA SER A 104 -19.39 -25.30 32.82
C SER A 104 -20.71 -24.73 33.26
N PHE A 105 -21.58 -25.59 33.77
CA PHE A 105 -22.91 -25.23 34.21
C PHE A 105 -23.33 -26.06 35.42
N THR A 106 -24.41 -25.65 36.09
CA THR A 106 -25.01 -26.38 37.21
C THR A 106 -26.50 -26.55 36.99
N CYS A 107 -27.06 -27.67 37.42
CA CYS A 107 -28.51 -27.87 37.49
C CYS A 107 -29.02 -27.53 38.90
N HIS A 108 -30.14 -26.83 39.02
CA HIS A 108 -30.78 -26.55 40.30
C HIS A 108 -31.44 -27.79 40.94
N ASN A 109 -31.86 -28.75 40.10
CA ASN A 109 -32.52 -29.98 40.54
C ASN A 109 -31.57 -31.17 40.38
N ASP A 110 -31.81 -32.22 41.16
CA ASP A 110 -31.11 -33.49 40.98
C ASP A 110 -31.38 -34.05 39.57
N LEU A 111 -30.31 -34.42 38.88
CA LEU A 111 -30.37 -34.88 37.49
C LEU A 111 -30.21 -36.40 37.47
N VAL A 112 -31.33 -37.10 37.23
CA VAL A 112 -31.35 -38.57 37.20
C VAL A 112 -31.16 -39.05 35.76
N LEU A 113 -30.05 -39.74 35.50
CA LEU A 113 -29.64 -40.28 34.21
C LEU A 113 -29.18 -41.72 34.36
N ASP A 114 -29.79 -42.67 33.64
CA ASP A 114 -29.37 -44.07 33.54
C ASP A 114 -28.89 -44.72 34.86
N GLY A 115 -29.65 -44.51 35.94
CA GLY A 115 -29.37 -45.08 37.27
C GLY A 115 -28.32 -44.33 38.10
N ARG A 116 -27.84 -43.18 37.62
CA ARG A 116 -27.01 -42.22 38.35
C ARG A 116 -27.82 -40.96 38.67
N THR A 117 -27.61 -40.39 39.85
CA THR A 117 -28.20 -39.11 40.24
C THR A 117 -27.09 -38.12 40.46
N LEU A 118 -27.02 -37.09 39.62
CA LEU A 118 -26.13 -35.95 39.82
C LEU A 118 -26.82 -34.98 40.79
N VAL A 119 -26.11 -34.57 41.84
CA VAL A 119 -26.69 -33.76 42.91
C VAL A 119 -26.89 -32.32 42.42
N ALA A 120 -28.02 -31.73 42.79
CA ALA A 120 -28.30 -30.32 42.56
C ALA A 120 -27.13 -29.41 42.95
N GLY A 121 -26.73 -28.52 42.05
CA GLY A 121 -25.64 -27.56 42.24
C GLY A 121 -24.23 -28.08 41.93
N GLU A 122 -24.06 -29.38 41.63
CA GLU A 122 -22.78 -29.91 41.18
C GLU A 122 -22.45 -29.39 39.76
N PRO A 123 -21.22 -28.88 39.55
CA PRO A 123 -20.85 -28.34 38.26
C PRO A 123 -20.42 -29.41 37.25
N LEU A 124 -20.98 -29.29 36.06
CA LEU A 124 -20.70 -30.12 34.90
C LEU A 124 -19.93 -29.30 33.88
N VAL A 125 -18.84 -29.86 33.34
CA VAL A 125 -18.09 -29.31 32.20
C VAL A 125 -18.62 -29.97 30.93
N LEU A 126 -18.95 -29.18 29.92
CA LEU A 126 -19.32 -29.71 28.62
C LEU A 126 -18.06 -30.12 27.85
N LEU A 127 -17.99 -31.37 27.40
CA LEU A 127 -16.88 -31.91 26.63
C LEU A 127 -17.18 -31.90 25.12
N SER A 128 -18.35 -32.39 24.72
CA SER A 128 -18.77 -32.44 23.32
C SER A 128 -20.28 -32.58 23.16
N ILE A 129 -20.78 -32.32 21.96
CA ILE A 129 -22.19 -32.53 21.60
C ILE A 129 -22.24 -33.59 20.50
N GLU A 130 -22.95 -34.68 20.77
CA GLU A 130 -23.07 -35.85 19.91
C GLU A 130 -24.48 -35.88 19.27
N HIS A 131 -24.53 -36.03 17.94
CA HIS A 131 -25.78 -36.21 17.20
C HIS A 131 -25.79 -37.64 16.67
N HIS A 132 -26.65 -38.51 17.20
CA HIS A 132 -26.87 -39.83 16.62
C HIS A 132 -27.87 -39.71 15.48
N GLY A 133 -27.52 -40.24 14.30
CA GLY A 133 -28.33 -40.09 13.09
C GLY A 133 -29.72 -40.73 13.19
N ASP A 134 -30.68 -40.08 12.53
CA ASP A 134 -32.09 -40.41 12.29
C ASP A 134 -33.09 -40.28 13.46
N ASP A 135 -32.62 -40.20 14.71
CA ASP A 135 -33.43 -39.78 15.86
C ASP A 135 -33.00 -38.37 16.31
N ASP A 136 -33.95 -37.43 16.36
CA ASP A 136 -33.79 -35.99 16.68
C ASP A 136 -33.39 -35.73 18.16
N LYS A 137 -32.55 -36.58 18.74
CA LYS A 137 -32.14 -36.58 20.15
C LYS A 137 -30.63 -36.41 20.25
N GLY A 138 -30.18 -35.17 20.15
CA GLY A 138 -28.79 -34.84 20.47
C GLY A 138 -28.46 -35.10 21.94
N LEU A 139 -27.21 -35.48 22.22
CA LEU A 139 -26.69 -35.75 23.56
C LEU A 139 -25.50 -34.81 23.85
N ALA A 140 -25.47 -34.22 25.03
CA ALA A 140 -24.32 -33.48 25.55
C ALA A 140 -23.46 -34.43 26.40
N ARG A 141 -22.19 -34.58 26.04
CA ARG A 141 -21.20 -35.32 26.84
C ARG A 141 -20.57 -34.37 27.84
N CYS A 142 -20.73 -34.66 29.13
CA CYS A 142 -20.30 -33.80 30.22
C CYS A 142 -19.44 -34.59 31.22
N SER A 143 -18.59 -33.89 31.99
CA SER A 143 -17.87 -34.47 33.14
C SER A 143 -18.03 -33.60 34.39
N LEU A 144 -17.87 -34.21 35.56
CA LEU A 144 -17.88 -33.49 36.84
C LEU A 144 -16.55 -32.74 37.05
N ILE A 145 -16.61 -31.49 37.49
CA ILE A 145 -15.38 -30.72 37.77
C ILE A 145 -14.55 -31.43 38.85
N GLY A 146 -13.32 -31.82 38.50
CA GLY A 146 -12.37 -32.49 39.39
C GLY A 146 -12.36 -34.02 39.29
N GLN A 147 -13.19 -34.61 38.44
CA GLN A 147 -13.23 -36.06 38.17
C GLN A 147 -13.15 -36.30 36.66
N THR A 148 -11.94 -36.54 36.16
CA THR A 148 -11.66 -36.70 34.72
C THR A 148 -12.06 -38.06 34.12
N GLU A 149 -12.50 -39.02 34.95
CA GLU A 149 -12.82 -40.39 34.49
C GLU A 149 -14.32 -40.74 34.52
N GLU A 150 -15.19 -39.82 34.96
CA GLU A 150 -16.65 -40.04 34.98
C GLU A 150 -17.36 -39.10 34.00
N GLU A 151 -17.55 -39.57 32.78
CA GLU A 151 -18.37 -38.91 31.76
C GLU A 151 -19.85 -39.29 31.89
N VAL A 152 -20.73 -38.33 31.62
CA VAL A 152 -22.18 -38.48 31.66
C VAL A 152 -22.78 -37.91 30.39
N LEU A 153 -23.70 -38.66 29.78
CA LEU A 153 -24.45 -38.24 28.60
C LEU A 153 -25.81 -37.65 29.03
N VAL A 154 -26.01 -36.36 28.74
CA VAL A 154 -27.24 -35.63 29.06
C VAL A 154 -28.02 -35.37 27.76
N PRO A 155 -29.29 -35.78 27.62
CA PRO A 155 -30.10 -35.41 26.46
C PRO A 155 -30.22 -33.89 26.31
N LEU A 156 -30.01 -33.36 25.10
CA LEU A 156 -30.18 -31.92 24.84
C LEU A 156 -31.61 -31.47 25.15
N SER A 157 -32.60 -32.32 24.86
CA SER A 157 -34.01 -32.10 25.15
C SER A 157 -34.36 -32.16 26.65
N TYR A 158 -33.40 -32.46 27.52
CA TYR A 158 -33.64 -32.55 28.95
C TYR A 158 -33.99 -31.17 29.51
N ARG A 159 -35.19 -31.06 30.10
CA ARG A 159 -35.66 -29.82 30.70
C ARG A 159 -35.28 -29.74 32.17
N GLY A 160 -34.86 -28.56 32.58
CA GLY A 160 -34.36 -28.31 33.93
C GLY A 160 -34.20 -26.83 34.18
N VAL A 161 -33.47 -26.51 35.25
CA VAL A 161 -33.11 -25.13 35.58
C VAL A 161 -31.59 -25.09 35.62
N PHE A 162 -31.00 -24.63 34.52
CA PHE A 162 -29.55 -24.67 34.31
C PHE A 162 -28.95 -23.27 34.41
N TYR A 163 -27.85 -23.15 35.13
CA TYR A 163 -27.09 -21.91 35.27
C TYR A 163 -25.69 -22.09 34.69
N GLU A 164 -25.30 -21.17 33.80
CA GLU A 164 -23.94 -21.07 33.30
C GLU A 164 -23.00 -20.60 34.42
N LYS A 165 -21.83 -21.23 34.53
CA LYS A 165 -20.75 -20.75 35.40
C LYS A 165 -19.82 -19.83 34.62
N GLN A 166 -19.25 -18.88 35.35
CA GLN A 166 -18.30 -17.93 34.78
C GLN A 166 -17.08 -18.66 34.21
N SER A 167 -16.89 -18.56 32.88
CA SER A 167 -15.68 -19.04 32.21
C SER A 167 -14.48 -18.14 32.51
N SER A 168 -13.29 -18.74 32.56
CA SER A 168 -12.01 -18.05 32.65
C SER A 168 -11.47 -17.57 31.29
N HIS A 169 -12.11 -17.99 30.19
CA HIS A 169 -11.67 -17.66 28.83
C HIS A 169 -11.91 -16.18 28.53
N SER A 170 -10.88 -15.51 28.02
CA SER A 170 -10.92 -14.10 27.65
C SER A 170 -10.97 -13.92 26.14
N TYR A 171 -11.97 -13.19 25.67
CA TYR A 171 -12.15 -12.86 24.25
C TYR A 171 -11.58 -11.50 23.93
N ASN A 172 -11.02 -11.35 22.74
CA ASN A 172 -10.70 -10.05 22.17
C ASN A 172 -11.91 -9.46 21.41
N LEU A 173 -11.85 -8.17 21.11
CA LEU A 173 -12.94 -7.46 20.45
C LEU A 173 -13.27 -8.05 19.07
N ARG A 174 -12.28 -8.56 18.35
CA ARG A 174 -12.45 -9.11 17.00
C ARG A 174 -13.26 -10.41 17.03
N GLU A 175 -12.92 -11.32 17.95
CA GLU A 175 -13.63 -12.58 18.18
C GLU A 175 -15.10 -12.35 18.49
N ILE A 176 -15.38 -11.44 19.42
CA ILE A 176 -16.75 -11.09 19.81
C ILE A 176 -17.55 -10.59 18.62
N MET A 177 -16.95 -9.76 17.76
CA MET A 177 -17.65 -9.20 16.59
C MET A 177 -17.81 -10.23 15.47
N SER A 178 -16.85 -11.14 15.28
CA SER A 178 -16.94 -12.18 14.25
C SER A 178 -17.94 -13.28 14.61
N THR A 179 -18.08 -13.62 15.90
CA THR A 179 -18.86 -14.79 16.34
C THR A 179 -20.29 -14.41 16.73
N PRO A 180 -21.34 -14.87 16.00
CA PRO A 180 -22.73 -14.49 16.28
C PRO A 180 -23.19 -14.79 17.71
N ARG A 181 -22.78 -15.92 18.28
CA ARG A 181 -23.15 -16.35 19.64
C ARG A 181 -22.52 -15.49 20.75
N LEU A 182 -21.44 -14.78 20.44
CA LEU A 182 -20.79 -13.83 21.34
C LEU A 182 -21.44 -12.44 21.27
N ARG A 183 -22.06 -12.09 20.14
CA ARG A 183 -22.73 -10.80 19.98
C ARG A 183 -23.97 -10.72 20.86
N GLY A 184 -24.14 -9.58 21.55
CA GLY A 184 -25.27 -9.35 22.46
C GLY A 184 -25.08 -9.92 23.87
N ARG A 185 -23.97 -10.63 24.13
CA ARG A 185 -23.62 -11.10 25.48
C ARG A 185 -23.10 -9.95 26.34
N HIS A 186 -23.16 -10.16 27.65
CA HIS A 186 -22.61 -9.24 28.64
C HIS A 186 -21.15 -9.58 28.96
N TYR A 187 -20.30 -8.56 29.13
CA TYR A 187 -18.87 -8.72 29.31
C TYR A 187 -18.32 -7.92 30.49
N ARG A 188 -17.15 -8.30 30.99
CA ARG A 188 -16.32 -7.46 31.88
C ARG A 188 -14.88 -7.44 31.39
N HIS A 189 -14.15 -6.38 31.65
CA HIS A 189 -12.72 -6.35 31.35
C HIS A 189 -11.95 -7.38 32.18
N THR A 190 -11.04 -8.12 31.55
CA THR A 190 -10.21 -9.14 32.22
C THR A 190 -9.36 -8.56 33.36
N ARG A 191 -8.99 -7.28 33.28
CA ARG A 191 -8.12 -6.58 34.26
C ARG A 191 -8.88 -5.74 35.29
N ALA A 192 -10.21 -5.71 35.26
CA ALA A 192 -10.98 -4.94 36.23
C ALA A 192 -11.14 -5.73 37.54
N THR A 193 -10.49 -5.28 38.62
CA THR A 193 -10.68 -5.82 39.97
C THR A 193 -12.05 -5.45 40.51
N ARG A 194 -13.10 -6.24 40.19
CA ARG A 194 -14.50 -6.11 40.70
C ARG A 194 -15.17 -4.72 40.61
N CYS A 195 -14.51 -3.71 40.05
CA CYS A 195 -15.01 -2.36 39.86
C CYS A 195 -15.33 -2.17 38.38
N GLY A 196 -16.62 -2.09 38.05
CA GLY A 196 -17.15 -1.93 36.71
C GLY A 196 -18.39 -2.79 36.51
N GLY A 197 -19.45 -2.22 35.93
CA GLY A 197 -20.67 -2.95 35.62
C GLY A 197 -20.48 -3.93 34.46
N PRO A 198 -21.47 -4.81 34.19
CA PRO A 198 -21.52 -5.56 32.94
C PRO A 198 -21.56 -4.61 31.74
N LEU A 199 -20.78 -4.95 30.72
CA LEU A 199 -20.62 -4.19 29.48
C LEU A 199 -21.38 -4.86 28.35
N LEU A 200 -22.10 -4.10 27.56
CA LEU A 200 -22.72 -4.54 26.32
C LEU A 200 -21.95 -3.97 25.13
N LEU A 201 -21.42 -4.85 24.28
CA LEU A 201 -20.63 -4.50 23.12
C LEU A 201 -21.50 -4.54 21.87
N LYS A 202 -21.66 -3.41 21.18
CA LYS A 202 -22.50 -3.26 19.98
C LYS A 202 -21.65 -2.80 18.80
N PRO A 203 -21.70 -3.49 17.63
CA PRO A 203 -20.94 -3.07 16.47
C PRO A 203 -21.51 -1.77 15.86
N VAL A 204 -20.63 -0.85 15.50
CA VAL A 204 -20.96 0.34 14.70
C VAL A 204 -20.35 0.13 13.32
N HIS A 205 -21.21 0.06 12.31
CA HIS A 205 -20.79 -0.13 10.93
C HIS A 205 -20.78 1.20 10.19
N GLN A 206 -19.82 1.41 9.31
CA GLN A 206 -19.87 2.42 8.28
C GLN A 206 -20.66 1.86 7.10
N VAL A 207 -21.83 2.45 6.83
CA VAL A 207 -22.64 2.13 5.65
C VAL A 207 -22.18 3.02 4.50
N LYS A 208 -21.85 2.39 3.37
CA LYS A 208 -21.56 3.07 2.10
C LYS A 208 -22.77 2.90 1.18
N ALA A 209 -23.28 4.01 0.66
CA ALA A 209 -24.48 4.01 -0.17
C ALA A 209 -24.37 4.97 -1.35
N ILE A 210 -25.13 4.70 -2.40
CA ILE A 210 -25.32 5.58 -3.55
C ILE A 210 -26.76 6.10 -3.54
N MET A 211 -26.96 7.33 -3.99
CA MET A 211 -28.28 7.97 -4.04
C MET A 211 -28.69 8.23 -5.48
N HIS A 212 -29.98 8.19 -5.77
CA HIS A 212 -30.48 8.37 -7.15
C HIS A 212 -30.06 9.69 -7.83
N LEU A 213 -30.02 10.82 -7.10
CA LEU A 213 -29.66 12.15 -7.64
C LEU A 213 -28.20 12.56 -7.35
N ARG A 214 -27.40 11.71 -6.71
CA ARG A 214 -26.00 12.03 -6.39
C ARG A 214 -25.07 11.05 -7.08
N LYS A 215 -23.94 11.57 -7.56
CA LYS A 215 -22.90 10.77 -8.21
C LYS A 215 -21.83 10.27 -7.25
N ASN A 216 -21.83 10.73 -6.00
CA ASN A 216 -20.83 10.36 -5.01
C ASN A 216 -21.32 9.23 -4.10
N VAL A 217 -20.40 8.41 -3.60
CA VAL A 217 -20.68 7.47 -2.51
C VAL A 217 -20.82 8.26 -1.21
N VAL A 218 -21.95 8.07 -0.54
CA VAL A 218 -22.24 8.66 0.77
C VAL A 218 -21.91 7.64 1.85
N GLN A 219 -21.28 8.12 2.93
CA GLN A 219 -20.91 7.28 4.07
C GLN A 219 -21.60 7.79 5.33
N PHE A 220 -22.33 6.92 6.04
CA PHE A 220 -22.91 7.23 7.35
C PHE A 220 -22.81 6.04 8.31
N PRO A 221 -22.70 6.27 9.63
CA PRO A 221 -22.62 5.18 10.59
C PRO A 221 -23.99 4.52 10.76
N SER A 222 -24.01 3.23 11.09
CA SER A 222 -25.22 2.48 11.42
C SER A 222 -25.87 2.94 12.72
N SER A 223 -25.19 3.76 13.53
CA SER A 223 -25.79 4.39 14.71
C SER A 223 -26.63 5.63 14.37
N LEU A 224 -26.74 6.00 13.09
CA LEU A 224 -27.51 7.16 12.66
C LEU A 224 -29.02 6.90 12.86
N GLU A 225 -29.66 7.75 13.67
CA GLU A 225 -31.09 7.65 13.98
C GLU A 225 -31.95 8.19 12.82
N VAL A 226 -32.28 7.31 11.88
CA VAL A 226 -33.17 7.61 10.75
C VAL A 226 -34.11 6.43 10.53
N ASP A 227 -35.42 6.72 10.50
CA ASP A 227 -36.42 5.74 10.08
C ASP A 227 -36.32 5.54 8.56
N VAL A 228 -36.33 4.29 8.11
CA VAL A 228 -36.29 3.97 6.67
C VAL A 228 -37.39 3.00 6.28
N ILE A 229 -37.79 3.07 5.02
CA ILE A 229 -38.68 2.10 4.39
C ILE A 229 -37.90 1.37 3.29
N ASP A 230 -37.94 0.04 3.31
CA ASP A 230 -37.44 -0.77 2.20
C ASP A 230 -38.33 -0.57 0.96
N VAL A 231 -37.71 -0.09 -0.11
CA VAL A 231 -38.33 0.18 -1.41
C VAL A 231 -37.62 -0.57 -2.53
N THR A 232 -36.88 -1.63 -2.21
CA THR A 232 -36.09 -2.43 -3.17
C THR A 232 -36.92 -2.92 -4.33
N GLU A 233 -38.08 -3.53 -4.07
CA GLU A 233 -38.99 -4.03 -5.12
C GLU A 233 -39.57 -2.90 -5.99
N ARG A 234 -39.83 -1.74 -5.39
CA ARG A 234 -40.42 -0.57 -6.08
C ARG A 234 -39.40 0.21 -6.90
N SER A 235 -38.11 0.02 -6.63
CA SER A 235 -37.01 0.80 -7.20
C SER A 235 -36.24 0.05 -8.28
N GLN A 236 -36.75 -1.09 -8.78
CA GLN A 236 -36.07 -1.91 -9.79
C GLN A 236 -35.76 -1.18 -11.10
N ASN A 237 -36.58 -0.18 -11.45
CA ASN A 237 -36.41 0.63 -12.67
C ASN A 237 -35.55 1.89 -12.46
N VAL A 238 -35.08 2.13 -11.24
CA VAL A 238 -34.25 3.31 -10.93
C VAL A 238 -32.80 2.99 -11.23
N VAL A 239 -32.20 3.78 -12.12
CA VAL A 239 -30.77 3.66 -12.45
C VAL A 239 -29.98 4.47 -11.44
N PHE A 240 -29.22 3.78 -10.59
CA PHE A 240 -28.28 4.42 -9.68
C PHE A 240 -26.92 4.57 -10.38
N VAL A 241 -26.37 5.78 -10.37
CA VAL A 241 -24.98 6.01 -10.78
C VAL A 241 -24.10 5.23 -9.81
N THR A 242 -23.37 4.25 -10.33
CA THR A 242 -22.44 3.43 -9.54
C THR A 242 -21.02 3.89 -9.82
N PRO A 243 -20.37 4.58 -8.87
CA PRO A 243 -18.98 4.96 -9.00
C PRO A 243 -18.10 3.72 -8.96
N LEU A 244 -17.19 3.60 -9.92
CA LEU A 244 -16.20 2.55 -10.03
C LEU A 244 -14.82 3.18 -10.00
N THR A 245 -13.97 2.69 -9.12
CA THR A 245 -12.54 2.99 -9.13
C THR A 245 -11.87 2.36 -10.36
N LEU A 246 -10.71 2.87 -10.77
CA LEU A 246 -9.95 2.23 -11.86
C LEU A 246 -9.58 0.76 -11.56
N ALA A 247 -9.40 0.40 -10.28
CA ALA A 247 -9.16 -0.98 -9.88
C ALA A 247 -10.38 -1.88 -10.10
N GLU A 248 -11.58 -1.40 -9.76
CA GLU A 248 -12.83 -2.12 -10.01
C GLU A 248 -13.13 -2.24 -11.50
N VAL A 249 -12.81 -1.20 -12.29
CA VAL A 249 -12.87 -1.24 -13.75
C VAL A 249 -11.91 -2.29 -14.30
N ALA A 250 -10.66 -2.31 -13.81
CA ALA A 250 -9.65 -3.27 -14.26
C ALA A 250 -10.01 -4.73 -13.93
N ALA A 251 -10.79 -4.94 -12.86
CA ALA A 251 -11.30 -6.25 -12.46
C ALA A 251 -12.56 -6.69 -13.25
N LYS A 252 -13.13 -5.85 -14.13
CA LYS A 252 -14.29 -6.24 -14.95
C LYS A 252 -13.89 -7.29 -16.00
N PRO A 253 -14.80 -8.22 -16.33
CA PRO A 253 -14.56 -9.19 -17.39
C PRO A 253 -14.50 -8.51 -18.77
N ALA A 254 -13.80 -9.15 -19.70
CA ALA A 254 -13.45 -8.55 -20.99
C ALA A 254 -14.66 -8.25 -21.90
N ASP A 255 -15.78 -8.95 -21.69
CA ASP A 255 -17.05 -8.81 -22.43
C ASP A 255 -17.79 -7.49 -22.15
N VAL A 256 -17.46 -6.81 -21.05
CA VAL A 256 -18.02 -5.50 -20.72
C VAL A 256 -17.41 -4.40 -21.60
N PHE A 257 -16.26 -4.65 -22.23
CA PHE A 257 -15.54 -3.68 -23.05
C PHE A 257 -15.80 -3.90 -24.56
N PRO A 258 -15.82 -2.83 -25.37
CA PRO A 258 -15.66 -1.43 -24.98
C PRO A 258 -16.94 -0.83 -24.38
N ASN A 259 -16.79 0.07 -23.41
CA ASN A 259 -17.90 0.71 -22.72
C ASN A 259 -17.73 2.24 -22.62
N MET A 260 -18.85 2.97 -22.68
CA MET A 260 -18.85 4.42 -22.43
C MET A 260 -18.92 4.68 -20.92
N ALA A 261 -18.07 5.57 -20.43
CA ALA A 261 -18.02 5.92 -19.02
C ALA A 261 -17.95 7.43 -18.78
N GLU A 262 -18.70 7.93 -17.80
CA GLU A 262 -18.57 9.30 -17.32
C GLU A 262 -17.53 9.36 -16.20
N ILE A 263 -16.62 10.34 -16.27
CA ILE A 263 -15.68 10.68 -15.19
C ILE A 263 -16.46 11.37 -14.08
N LEU A 264 -16.47 10.79 -12.88
CA LEU A 264 -17.15 11.38 -11.72
C LEU A 264 -16.20 12.26 -10.93
N ASP A 265 -15.01 11.74 -10.61
CA ASP A 265 -13.96 12.46 -9.88
C ASP A 265 -12.73 12.70 -10.77
N THR A 266 -12.14 13.89 -10.64
CA THR A 266 -10.91 14.25 -11.35
C THR A 266 -9.71 13.58 -10.66
N PRO A 267 -8.70 13.11 -11.40
CA PRO A 267 -7.55 12.45 -10.79
C PRO A 267 -6.67 13.40 -9.96
N GLU A 268 -6.98 13.50 -8.66
CA GLU A 268 -6.25 14.32 -7.70
C GLU A 268 -4.81 13.79 -7.53
N GLY A 269 -3.84 14.70 -7.48
CA GLY A 269 -2.42 14.34 -7.33
C GLY A 269 -1.72 13.79 -8.59
N ALA A 270 -2.46 13.33 -9.61
CA ALA A 270 -1.85 12.76 -10.83
C ALA A 270 -0.95 13.77 -11.59
N ARG A 271 -1.22 15.08 -11.49
CA ARG A 271 -0.36 16.13 -12.08
C ARG A 271 1.02 16.25 -11.41
N ALA A 272 1.16 15.76 -10.18
CA ALA A 272 2.46 15.66 -9.51
C ALA A 272 3.27 14.45 -10.00
N LEU A 273 2.65 13.50 -10.72
CA LEU A 273 3.24 12.23 -11.15
C LEU A 273 3.48 12.18 -12.66
N PHE A 274 2.58 12.76 -13.46
CA PHE A 274 2.60 12.63 -14.92
C PHE A 274 2.71 13.99 -15.63
N ARG A 275 3.43 14.03 -16.74
CA ARG A 275 3.55 15.15 -17.68
C ARG A 275 3.00 14.75 -19.06
N CYS A 276 1.73 14.38 -19.13
CA CYS A 276 1.09 13.88 -20.36
C CYS A 276 -0.01 14.80 -20.90
N ARG A 277 -0.35 14.62 -22.19
CA ARG A 277 -1.27 15.48 -22.93
C ARG A 277 -2.74 15.23 -22.59
N TRP A 278 -3.10 13.99 -22.28
CA TRP A 278 -4.47 13.60 -21.95
C TRP A 278 -4.89 13.96 -20.52
N LEU A 279 -3.95 14.11 -19.58
CA LEU A 279 -4.29 14.33 -18.17
C LEU A 279 -5.15 15.58 -17.91
N PRO A 280 -4.89 16.75 -18.54
CA PRO A 280 -5.75 17.93 -18.40
C PRO A 280 -7.18 17.74 -18.94
N SER A 281 -7.42 16.72 -19.76
CA SER A 281 -8.72 16.38 -20.34
C SER A 281 -9.55 15.46 -19.44
N LEU A 282 -8.93 14.80 -18.46
CA LEU A 282 -9.63 14.01 -17.45
C LEU A 282 -10.27 14.94 -16.41
N ARG A 283 -11.55 15.26 -16.60
CA ARG A 283 -12.32 16.16 -15.73
C ARG A 283 -13.67 15.55 -15.44
N SER A 284 -14.19 15.82 -14.24
CA SER A 284 -15.56 15.45 -13.87
C SER A 284 -16.58 15.90 -14.92
N GLY A 285 -17.52 15.03 -15.26
CA GLY A 285 -18.55 15.25 -16.28
C GLY A 285 -18.14 14.99 -17.73
N ARG A 286 -16.86 14.67 -17.99
CA ARG A 286 -16.41 14.23 -19.33
C ARG A 286 -16.57 12.73 -19.51
N PHE A 287 -16.61 12.30 -20.76
CA PHE A 287 -16.83 10.90 -21.12
C PHE A 287 -15.57 10.26 -21.72
N LEU A 288 -15.35 9.00 -21.35
CA LEU A 288 -14.29 8.12 -21.82
C LEU A 288 -14.90 6.90 -22.49
N VAL A 289 -14.22 6.38 -23.50
CA VAL A 289 -14.44 5.00 -23.94
C VAL A 289 -13.39 4.13 -23.28
N ILE A 290 -13.81 3.17 -22.47
CA ILE A 290 -12.92 2.19 -21.86
C ILE A 290 -12.87 0.98 -22.78
N HIS A 291 -11.70 0.73 -23.36
CA HIS A 291 -11.49 -0.31 -24.39
C HIS A 291 -11.08 -1.66 -23.80
N GLY A 292 -10.56 -1.65 -22.57
CA GLY A 292 -10.15 -2.86 -21.87
C GLY A 292 -9.18 -2.57 -20.73
N ALA A 293 -8.81 -3.62 -20.01
CA ALA A 293 -7.83 -3.56 -18.94
C ALA A 293 -6.92 -4.79 -18.96
N GLY A 294 -5.77 -4.67 -18.29
CA GLY A 294 -4.84 -5.77 -18.08
C GLY A 294 -3.60 -5.31 -17.34
N ASP A 295 -2.59 -6.17 -17.27
CA ASP A 295 -1.34 -5.92 -16.56
C ASP A 295 -0.15 -5.83 -17.54
N PRO A 296 -0.10 -4.83 -18.43
CA PRO A 296 1.00 -4.69 -19.37
C PRO A 296 2.33 -4.51 -18.64
N THR A 297 3.38 -5.04 -19.26
CA THR A 297 4.74 -4.69 -18.87
C THR A 297 5.00 -3.22 -19.24
N VAL A 298 5.51 -2.47 -18.27
CA VAL A 298 5.97 -1.09 -18.46
C VAL A 298 7.44 -0.98 -18.10
N VAL A 299 8.14 -0.11 -18.81
CA VAL A 299 9.58 0.12 -18.64
C VAL A 299 9.82 1.56 -18.27
N LEU A 300 10.47 1.77 -17.13
CA LEU A 300 10.89 3.10 -16.70
C LEU A 300 12.18 3.46 -17.41
N ALA A 301 12.22 4.62 -18.06
CA ALA A 301 13.38 5.15 -18.76
C ALA A 301 13.75 6.54 -18.25
N SER A 302 15.03 6.88 -18.29
CA SER A 302 15.53 8.20 -17.93
C SER A 302 16.54 8.72 -18.94
N THR A 303 16.63 10.05 -19.06
CA THR A 303 17.74 10.67 -19.79
C THR A 303 18.98 10.74 -18.90
N PHE A 304 20.16 10.82 -19.52
CA PHE A 304 21.40 11.07 -18.81
C PHE A 304 21.45 12.50 -18.26
N LYS A 305 22.22 12.69 -17.19
CA LYS A 305 22.52 14.01 -16.63
C LYS A 305 23.35 14.80 -17.65
N GLY A 306 22.83 15.93 -18.10
CA GLY A 306 23.52 16.83 -19.03
C GLY A 306 23.17 18.28 -18.75
N LYS A 307 23.41 19.18 -19.71
CA LYS A 307 23.05 20.61 -19.57
C LYS A 307 21.53 20.88 -19.47
N LYS A 308 20.70 19.90 -19.86
CA LYS A 308 19.24 19.98 -19.79
C LYS A 308 18.72 19.26 -18.55
N GLU A 309 17.54 19.66 -18.08
CA GLU A 309 16.81 18.96 -17.02
C GLU A 309 16.65 17.48 -17.36
N ARG A 310 16.84 16.61 -16.37
CA ARG A 310 16.66 15.17 -16.52
C ARG A 310 15.17 14.89 -16.77
N ARG A 311 14.87 14.07 -17.77
CA ARG A 311 13.50 13.67 -18.08
C ARG A 311 13.32 12.18 -17.87
N HIS A 312 12.11 11.81 -17.49
CA HIS A 312 11.73 10.45 -17.15
C HIS A 312 10.52 10.05 -17.99
N PHE A 313 10.52 8.80 -18.46
CA PHE A 313 9.49 8.27 -19.33
C PHE A 313 9.05 6.90 -18.85
N LEU A 314 7.74 6.64 -18.90
CA LEU A 314 7.15 5.33 -18.77
C LEU A 314 6.83 4.82 -20.18
N LEU A 315 7.46 3.72 -20.57
CA LEU A 315 7.30 3.10 -21.88
C LEU A 315 6.38 1.88 -21.77
N SER A 316 5.32 1.85 -22.57
CA SER A 316 4.48 0.66 -22.71
C SER A 316 5.24 -0.43 -23.46
N HIS A 317 5.04 -1.71 -23.12
CA HIS A 317 5.58 -2.85 -23.89
C HIS A 317 5.25 -2.80 -25.40
N ARG A 318 4.24 -2.01 -25.78
CA ARG A 318 3.78 -1.83 -27.16
C ARG A 318 4.58 -0.79 -27.93
N TYR A 319 5.52 -0.09 -27.30
CA TYR A 319 6.40 0.86 -27.98
C TYR A 319 7.15 0.17 -29.14
N ALA A 320 6.87 0.62 -30.37
CA ALA A 320 7.38 0.01 -31.60
C ALA A 320 8.57 0.77 -32.21
N GLY A 321 9.11 1.74 -31.46
CA GLY A 321 10.36 2.40 -31.82
C GLY A 321 11.55 1.44 -31.80
N GLY A 322 12.54 1.72 -32.65
CA GLY A 322 13.74 0.92 -32.79
C GLY A 322 14.81 1.28 -31.79
N LEU A 323 15.20 0.35 -30.93
CA LEU A 323 16.22 0.57 -29.92
C LEU A 323 17.55 -0.07 -30.33
N ARG A 324 18.65 0.65 -30.16
CA ARG A 324 20.02 0.14 -30.28
C ARG A 324 20.70 0.28 -28.93
N ARG A 325 21.47 -0.73 -28.51
CA ARG A 325 22.22 -0.64 -27.26
C ARG A 325 23.31 0.42 -27.35
N ARG A 326 23.63 1.03 -26.21
CA ARG A 326 24.75 1.95 -26.01
C ARG A 326 25.65 1.41 -24.91
N PRO A 327 26.98 1.56 -25.04
CA PRO A 327 27.90 1.19 -23.98
C PRO A 327 27.51 1.88 -22.68
N ARG A 328 27.49 1.12 -21.58
CA ARG A 328 27.37 1.67 -20.23
C ARG A 328 28.74 2.13 -19.75
N ASP A 329 28.76 3.27 -19.07
CA ASP A 329 29.92 3.77 -18.33
C ASP A 329 29.81 3.35 -16.86
N PHE A 330 30.90 2.80 -16.32
CA PHE A 330 31.05 2.42 -14.92
C PHE A 330 32.23 3.16 -14.28
N ASN A 331 32.02 3.71 -13.09
CA ASN A 331 33.02 4.54 -12.39
C ASN A 331 33.77 3.79 -11.26
N SER A 332 33.44 2.53 -11.03
CA SER A 332 34.12 1.71 -10.02
C SER A 332 33.96 0.22 -10.29
N VAL A 333 34.84 -0.57 -9.67
CA VAL A 333 34.78 -2.04 -9.73
C VAL A 333 33.50 -2.56 -9.06
N TYR A 334 33.02 -1.91 -8.00
CA TYR A 334 31.72 -2.24 -7.40
C TYR A 334 30.56 -2.10 -8.41
N GLU A 335 30.58 -1.08 -9.28
CA GLU A 335 29.53 -0.94 -10.31
C GLU A 335 29.58 -2.06 -11.35
N LEU A 336 30.79 -2.54 -11.71
CA LEU A 336 30.96 -3.72 -12.59
C LEU A 336 30.38 -4.97 -11.94
N TYR A 337 30.69 -5.20 -10.66
CA TYR A 337 30.14 -6.31 -9.89
C TYR A 337 28.62 -6.23 -9.78
N ALA A 338 28.07 -5.08 -9.42
CA ALA A 338 26.62 -4.88 -9.31
C ALA A 338 25.93 -5.14 -10.67
N ALA A 339 26.56 -4.76 -11.78
CA ALA A 339 26.07 -5.03 -13.12
C ALA A 339 26.18 -6.52 -13.49
N SER A 340 27.25 -7.22 -13.09
CA SER A 340 27.42 -8.65 -13.36
C SER A 340 26.48 -9.52 -12.53
N CYS A 341 26.20 -9.16 -11.27
CA CYS A 341 25.22 -9.87 -10.44
C CYS A 341 23.81 -9.86 -11.01
N ARG A 342 23.45 -8.79 -11.76
CA ARG A 342 22.16 -8.67 -12.43
C ARG A 342 22.10 -9.47 -13.74
N ALA A 343 23.24 -9.92 -14.26
CA ALA A 343 23.30 -10.78 -15.44
C ALA A 343 22.92 -12.22 -15.03
N LEU A 344 21.75 -12.69 -15.47
CA LEU A 344 21.26 -14.03 -15.18
C LEU A 344 21.99 -15.08 -16.05
N PRO A 345 22.69 -16.07 -15.45
CA PRO A 345 23.36 -17.15 -16.20
C PRO A 345 22.36 -18.00 -17.01
N ASP A 346 21.15 -18.19 -16.50
CA ASP A 346 20.11 -19.06 -17.05
C ASP A 346 19.43 -18.51 -18.33
N ARG A 347 19.72 -17.25 -18.71
CA ARG A 347 19.18 -16.62 -19.94
C ARG A 347 20.18 -16.57 -21.09
N GLY A 348 21.29 -17.31 -21.02
CA GLY A 348 22.33 -17.31 -22.04
C GLY A 348 23.08 -15.97 -22.14
N GLY A 349 23.15 -15.24 -21.03
CA GLY A 349 23.86 -13.96 -20.95
C GLY A 349 25.37 -14.17 -21.06
N ALA A 350 26.00 -13.52 -22.03
CA ALA A 350 27.46 -13.45 -22.09
C ALA A 350 28.02 -12.70 -20.87
N PRO A 351 29.23 -13.05 -20.39
CA PRO A 351 29.88 -12.33 -19.30
C PRO A 351 30.06 -10.84 -19.65
N LEU A 352 30.03 -9.98 -18.63
CA LEU A 352 30.21 -8.54 -18.82
C LEU A 352 31.64 -8.26 -19.29
N ARG A 353 31.77 -7.67 -20.48
CA ARG A 353 33.05 -7.25 -21.05
C ARG A 353 33.15 -5.73 -21.04
N VAL A 354 34.27 -5.19 -20.58
CA VAL A 354 34.54 -3.75 -20.52
C VAL A 354 35.94 -3.42 -21.01
N THR A 355 36.12 -2.17 -21.43
CA THR A 355 37.42 -1.59 -21.75
C THR A 355 37.75 -0.51 -20.72
N VAL A 356 38.98 -0.51 -20.23
CA VAL A 356 39.50 0.50 -19.31
C VAL A 356 39.75 1.79 -20.09
N ALA A 357 39.06 2.86 -19.70
CA ALA A 357 39.15 4.16 -20.36
C ALA A 357 40.04 5.15 -19.60
N THR A 358 40.34 4.89 -18.32
CA THR A 358 41.30 5.66 -17.52
C THR A 358 42.19 4.73 -16.73
N HIS A 359 43.48 5.03 -16.70
CA HIS A 359 44.43 4.29 -15.87
C HIS A 359 44.02 4.35 -14.39
N CYS A 360 44.06 3.22 -13.69
CA CYS A 360 43.77 3.14 -12.27
C CYS A 360 44.68 2.12 -11.56
N GLU A 361 45.16 2.50 -10.37
CA GLU A 361 46.06 1.71 -9.54
C GLU A 361 45.43 1.45 -8.17
N SER A 362 45.65 0.25 -7.64
CA SER A 362 45.32 -0.08 -6.25
C SER A 362 46.37 0.51 -5.31
N THR A 363 45.97 0.80 -4.07
CA THR A 363 46.89 1.21 -3.01
C THR A 363 47.71 0.04 -2.42
N GLU A 364 47.34 -1.19 -2.74
CA GLU A 364 48.01 -2.41 -2.29
C GLU A 364 48.89 -2.95 -3.41
N GLU A 365 50.19 -3.10 -3.14
CA GLU A 365 51.21 -3.52 -4.13
C GLU A 365 50.95 -4.91 -4.72
N GLU A 366 50.14 -5.74 -4.05
CA GLU A 366 49.77 -7.11 -4.47
C GLU A 366 48.58 -7.14 -5.46
N LEU A 367 47.91 -6.01 -5.70
CA LEU A 367 46.73 -5.92 -6.57
C LEU A 367 47.06 -5.24 -7.91
N ALA A 368 46.40 -5.70 -8.99
CA ALA A 368 46.75 -5.30 -10.36
C ALA A 368 46.48 -3.82 -10.65
N SER A 369 47.40 -3.19 -11.39
CA SER A 369 47.17 -1.89 -12.06
C SER A 369 46.56 -2.08 -13.44
N LEU A 370 45.74 -1.12 -13.86
CA LEU A 370 45.03 -1.16 -15.14
C LEU A 370 45.45 0.00 -16.02
N SER A 371 45.80 -0.31 -17.27
CA SER A 371 46.16 0.67 -18.30
C SER A 371 44.97 1.04 -19.18
N VAL A 372 45.02 2.23 -19.79
CA VAL A 372 44.02 2.64 -20.78
C VAL A 372 44.09 1.68 -21.98
N GLY A 373 42.96 1.12 -22.37
CA GLY A 373 42.86 0.14 -23.46
C GLY A 373 42.69 -1.31 -22.98
N ASP A 374 43.03 -1.62 -21.73
CA ASP A 374 42.90 -2.97 -21.17
C ASP A 374 41.46 -3.49 -21.32
N GLN A 375 41.30 -4.71 -21.83
CA GLN A 375 40.00 -5.36 -21.96
C GLN A 375 39.80 -6.37 -20.84
N LEU A 376 38.66 -6.26 -20.15
CA LEU A 376 38.34 -7.05 -18.97
C LEU A 376 37.03 -7.81 -19.19
N GLU A 377 37.03 -9.10 -18.89
CA GLU A 377 35.83 -9.94 -18.79
C GLU A 377 35.59 -10.29 -17.32
N VAL A 378 34.45 -9.88 -16.76
CA VAL A 378 34.10 -10.13 -15.35
C VAL A 378 33.76 -11.60 -15.15
N LEU A 379 34.46 -12.26 -14.22
CA LEU A 379 34.29 -13.69 -13.95
C LEU A 379 33.47 -13.95 -12.69
N ARG A 380 33.96 -13.50 -11.52
CA ARG A 380 33.38 -13.83 -10.21
C ARG A 380 33.79 -12.83 -9.13
N HIS A 381 33.08 -12.86 -8.01
CA HIS A 381 33.43 -12.15 -6.77
C HIS A 381 34.06 -13.11 -5.77
N GLU A 382 35.11 -12.67 -5.08
CA GLU A 382 35.91 -13.49 -4.18
C GLU A 382 36.42 -12.64 -2.99
N GLN A 383 36.69 -13.28 -1.85
CA GLN A 383 37.36 -12.65 -0.70
C GLN A 383 38.80 -13.15 -0.65
N VAL A 384 39.75 -12.22 -0.66
CA VAL A 384 41.19 -12.51 -0.67
C VAL A 384 41.84 -11.92 0.58
N LYS A 385 42.83 -12.62 1.14
CA LYS A 385 43.64 -12.12 2.24
C LYS A 385 44.81 -11.35 1.67
N VAL A 386 44.86 -10.04 1.91
CA VAL A 386 45.98 -9.19 1.51
C VAL A 386 46.72 -8.75 2.77
N GLY A 387 48.03 -9.00 2.81
CA GLY A 387 48.89 -8.58 3.91
C GLY A 387 49.68 -9.69 4.61
N GLY A 388 50.99 -9.48 4.60
CA GLY A 388 52.02 -10.15 5.39
C GLY A 388 53.18 -10.59 4.50
N ARG A 389 54.26 -9.79 4.41
CA ARG A 389 55.53 -10.23 3.79
C ARG A 389 55.90 -11.58 4.37
N ASP A 390 56.23 -12.55 3.52
CA ASP A 390 56.87 -13.82 3.90
C ASP A 390 58.34 -13.58 4.33
N ASP A 391 58.59 -12.56 5.16
CA ASP A 391 59.87 -12.37 5.83
C ASP A 391 59.67 -12.80 7.28
N ASP A 392 60.29 -13.93 7.63
CA ASP A 392 60.44 -14.45 8.98
C ASP A 392 60.86 -13.32 9.94
N ASP A 393 59.92 -12.70 10.67
CA ASP A 393 60.13 -12.16 12.01
C ASP A 393 58.79 -11.74 12.67
N ASP A 394 58.68 -12.14 13.93
CA ASP A 394 57.59 -12.02 14.89
C ASP A 394 57.10 -10.57 15.13
N ASP A 395 56.05 -10.12 14.42
CA ASP A 395 55.12 -9.09 14.92
C ASP A 395 53.72 -9.23 14.30
N GLY A 396 52.67 -9.17 15.13
CA GLY A 396 51.30 -9.54 14.79
C GLY A 396 50.57 -8.57 13.85
N GLY A 397 50.95 -8.54 12.57
CA GLY A 397 50.21 -7.84 11.52
C GLY A 397 48.85 -8.51 11.25
N GLU A 398 47.76 -7.79 11.48
CA GLU A 398 46.40 -8.25 11.14
C GLU A 398 46.29 -8.50 9.63
N LYS A 399 46.13 -9.77 9.20
CA LYS A 399 45.84 -10.13 7.81
C LYS A 399 44.46 -9.57 7.45
N GLN A 400 44.40 -8.69 6.46
CA GLN A 400 43.15 -8.05 6.10
C GLN A 400 42.43 -8.85 5.01
N GLU A 401 41.19 -9.26 5.27
CA GLU A 401 40.31 -9.86 4.26
C GLU A 401 39.66 -8.74 3.43
N ILE A 402 39.82 -8.80 2.12
CA ILE A 402 39.36 -7.80 1.16
C ILE A 402 38.49 -8.46 0.10
N GLU A 403 37.35 -7.85 -0.18
CA GLU A 403 36.49 -8.25 -1.30
C GLU A 403 37.06 -7.76 -2.63
N VAL A 404 37.20 -8.68 -3.58
CA VAL A 404 37.75 -8.42 -4.91
C VAL A 404 36.81 -8.97 -6.00
N LEU A 405 36.85 -8.31 -7.15
CA LEU A 405 36.26 -8.77 -8.39
C LEU A 405 37.35 -9.41 -9.24
N VAL A 406 37.18 -10.67 -9.61
CA VAL A 406 38.12 -11.38 -10.48
C VAL A 406 37.70 -11.18 -11.92
N CYS A 407 38.63 -10.66 -12.73
CA CYS A 407 38.44 -10.37 -14.14
C CYS A 407 39.52 -11.08 -14.97
N ARG A 408 39.16 -11.50 -16.19
CA ARG A 408 40.13 -11.94 -17.19
C ARG A 408 40.55 -10.75 -18.04
N ARG A 409 41.85 -10.43 -18.03
CA ARG A 409 42.45 -9.41 -18.90
C ARG A 409 42.84 -10.04 -20.23
N THR A 410 42.42 -9.43 -21.34
CA THR A 410 42.86 -9.79 -22.69
C THR A 410 43.60 -8.59 -23.30
N LEU A 411 44.84 -8.81 -23.73
CA LEU A 411 45.62 -7.83 -24.50
C LEU A 411 45.24 -7.97 -25.98
N GLU A 412 44.99 -6.86 -26.67
CA GLU A 412 44.92 -6.90 -28.14
C GLU A 412 46.33 -7.20 -28.66
N ALA A 413 46.48 -8.17 -29.55
CA ALA A 413 47.70 -8.30 -30.33
C ALA A 413 47.73 -7.09 -31.27
N ASP A 414 48.79 -6.29 -31.21
CA ASP A 414 48.97 -5.17 -32.13
C ASP A 414 48.99 -5.72 -33.56
N ASP A 415 47.92 -5.51 -34.33
CA ASP A 415 47.83 -5.80 -35.76
C ASP A 415 48.54 -4.68 -36.57
N GLU A 416 49.80 -4.37 -36.23
CA GLU A 416 50.67 -3.50 -37.02
C GLU A 416 52.03 -4.17 -37.22
N ASP A 417 52.05 -5.29 -37.94
CA ASP A 417 53.22 -5.77 -38.68
C ASP A 417 52.71 -6.37 -40.01
N GLU A 418 52.15 -5.50 -40.88
CA GLU A 418 52.19 -5.73 -42.32
C GLU A 418 53.65 -5.49 -42.74
N ASP A 419 54.44 -6.56 -42.82
CA ASP A 419 55.56 -6.78 -43.77
C ASP A 419 56.51 -7.86 -43.21
N GLU A 420 56.37 -9.10 -43.68
CA GLU A 420 57.45 -9.86 -44.32
C GLU A 420 56.95 -11.26 -44.73
N GLU A 421 57.22 -11.58 -45.99
CA GLU A 421 56.84 -12.79 -46.70
C GLU A 421 57.56 -14.04 -46.15
N ASP A 422 56.88 -15.18 -46.27
CA ASP A 422 57.39 -16.56 -46.34
C ASP A 422 58.04 -17.20 -45.09
N GLU A 423 57.35 -18.17 -44.48
CA GLU A 423 57.58 -19.62 -44.67
C GLU A 423 56.68 -20.44 -43.71
N GLU A 424 56.11 -21.51 -44.24
CA GLU A 424 55.26 -22.47 -43.52
C GLU A 424 56.08 -23.22 -42.46
N GLU A 425 55.63 -23.29 -41.19
CA GLU A 425 55.77 -24.50 -40.36
C GLU A 425 54.88 -24.45 -39.09
N GLU A 426 54.14 -25.54 -38.91
CA GLU A 426 53.65 -26.14 -37.67
C GLU A 426 52.88 -25.30 -36.62
N GLY A 427 51.56 -25.54 -36.58
CA GLY A 427 50.97 -26.24 -35.43
C GLY A 427 51.08 -25.60 -34.03
N GLY A 428 51.20 -24.29 -33.90
CA GLY A 428 51.09 -23.58 -32.62
C GLY A 428 49.78 -22.81 -32.52
N ARG A 429 48.81 -23.30 -31.72
CA ARG A 429 47.74 -22.43 -31.21
C ARG A 429 48.41 -21.30 -30.44
N ARG A 430 48.53 -20.10 -31.03
CA ARG A 430 48.95 -18.87 -30.34
C ARG A 430 47.99 -18.69 -29.17
N ARG A 431 48.45 -19.09 -27.99
CA ARG A 431 47.66 -19.11 -26.76
C ARG A 431 47.59 -17.64 -26.35
N GLU A 432 46.47 -16.98 -26.62
CA GLU A 432 46.18 -15.66 -26.04
C GLU A 432 46.51 -15.74 -24.55
N GLU A 433 47.56 -15.05 -24.10
CA GLU A 433 47.96 -14.99 -22.69
C GLU A 433 46.90 -14.18 -21.95
N SER A 434 45.78 -14.83 -21.63
CA SER A 434 44.72 -14.27 -20.80
C SER A 434 45.10 -14.43 -19.34
N GLU A 435 45.30 -13.32 -18.64
CA GLU A 435 45.67 -13.28 -17.22
C GLU A 435 44.43 -13.02 -16.36
N GLU A 436 44.26 -13.76 -15.25
CA GLU A 436 43.25 -13.43 -14.23
C GLU A 436 43.83 -12.37 -13.29
N ILE A 437 43.12 -11.25 -13.14
CA ILE A 437 43.48 -10.14 -12.27
C ILE A 437 42.44 -9.95 -11.17
N TYR A 438 42.90 -9.47 -10.02
CA TYR A 438 42.08 -9.25 -8.83
C TYR A 438 41.93 -7.74 -8.61
N LEU A 439 40.70 -7.25 -8.71
CA LEU A 439 40.38 -5.83 -8.58
C LEU A 439 39.63 -5.57 -7.27
N PRO A 440 40.12 -4.73 -6.37
CA PRO A 440 39.43 -4.49 -5.11
C PRO A 440 38.10 -3.77 -5.34
N MET A 441 37.06 -4.15 -4.60
CA MET A 441 35.70 -3.62 -4.78
C MET A 441 35.59 -2.10 -4.62
N TYR A 442 36.50 -1.51 -3.83
CA TYR A 442 36.57 -0.07 -3.61
C TYR A 442 37.31 0.71 -4.71
N LEU A 443 37.97 0.04 -5.66
CA LEU A 443 38.76 0.68 -6.73
C LEU A 443 37.87 1.56 -7.61
N GLN A 444 38.27 2.83 -7.71
CA GLN A 444 37.69 3.79 -8.64
C GLN A 444 38.42 3.70 -9.98
N GLY A 445 37.67 3.77 -11.07
CA GLY A 445 38.20 3.73 -12.43
C GLY A 445 37.13 4.17 -13.42
N HIS A 446 37.42 4.15 -14.71
CA HIS A 446 36.42 4.41 -15.74
C HIS A 446 36.42 3.26 -16.73
N PHE A 447 35.32 2.52 -16.78
CA PHE A 447 35.17 1.32 -17.58
C PHE A 447 33.99 1.47 -18.54
N VAL A 448 34.17 1.10 -19.79
CA VAL A 448 33.15 1.23 -20.84
C VAL A 448 32.74 -0.15 -21.34
N GLU A 449 31.45 -0.47 -21.33
CA GLU A 449 30.94 -1.77 -21.79
C GLU A 449 31.21 -2.03 -23.28
N LYS A 450 31.79 -3.19 -23.60
CA LYS A 450 32.00 -3.64 -24.97
C LYS A 450 30.72 -4.26 -25.51
N ILE A 451 30.13 -3.66 -26.54
CA ILE A 451 28.93 -4.18 -27.21
C ILE A 451 29.33 -4.92 -28.48
N ALA A 452 28.97 -6.19 -28.56
CA ALA A 452 29.32 -7.06 -29.68
C ALA A 452 28.50 -6.82 -30.96
N ASP A 453 27.32 -6.19 -30.85
CA ASP A 453 26.47 -5.93 -32.00
C ASP A 453 25.86 -4.52 -32.02
N ASN A 454 25.60 -4.02 -33.24
CA ASN A 454 24.86 -2.77 -33.46
C ASN A 454 23.42 -3.08 -33.91
N LYS A 455 22.85 -4.19 -33.42
CA LYS A 455 21.52 -4.65 -33.83
C LYS A 455 20.46 -3.72 -33.28
N ARG A 456 19.34 -3.73 -33.98
CA ARG A 456 18.14 -3.01 -33.58
C ARG A 456 17.15 -3.99 -32.96
N TYR A 457 16.65 -3.64 -31.79
CA TYR A 457 15.73 -4.45 -30.99
C TYR A 457 14.37 -3.75 -30.84
N SER A 458 13.34 -4.56 -30.59
CA SER A 458 12.09 -4.09 -29.98
C SER A 458 12.31 -3.92 -28.47
N LEU A 459 11.47 -3.11 -27.81
CA LEU A 459 11.54 -2.94 -26.35
C LEU A 459 11.34 -4.28 -25.60
N PRO A 460 10.33 -5.12 -25.94
CA PRO A 460 10.16 -6.42 -25.29
C PRO A 460 11.35 -7.36 -25.49
N ASP A 461 11.94 -7.41 -26.69
CA ASP A 461 13.09 -8.27 -26.95
C ASP A 461 14.30 -7.87 -26.11
N LEU A 462 14.50 -6.56 -25.95
CA LEU A 462 15.62 -6.01 -25.21
C LEU A 462 15.49 -6.30 -23.71
N CYS A 463 14.31 -6.09 -23.13
CA CYS A 463 14.04 -6.42 -21.72
C CYS A 463 14.06 -7.92 -21.43
N LYS A 464 13.81 -8.78 -22.43
CA LYS A 464 13.93 -10.25 -22.27
C LYS A 464 15.38 -10.71 -22.30
N ARG A 465 16.20 -10.15 -23.20
CA ARG A 465 17.57 -10.60 -23.48
C ARG A 465 18.63 -9.98 -22.57
N PHE A 466 18.43 -8.75 -22.11
CA PHE A 466 19.45 -8.01 -21.36
C PHE A 466 18.92 -7.57 -19.99
N PRO A 467 19.76 -7.65 -18.94
CA PRO A 467 19.39 -7.17 -17.63
C PRO A 467 19.33 -5.64 -17.59
N LEU A 468 18.51 -5.10 -16.69
CA LEU A 468 18.43 -3.66 -16.43
C LEU A 468 19.29 -3.25 -15.21
N PRO A 469 19.85 -2.02 -15.20
CA PRO A 469 19.68 -0.97 -16.18
C PRO A 469 20.48 -1.18 -17.47
N LEU A 470 19.93 -0.68 -18.59
CA LEU A 470 20.56 -0.74 -19.92
C LEU A 470 20.50 0.60 -20.64
N ASP A 471 21.60 0.97 -21.27
CA ASP A 471 21.70 2.20 -22.06
C ASP A 471 21.34 1.94 -23.52
N VAL A 472 20.50 2.79 -24.10
CA VAL A 472 19.93 2.62 -25.44
C VAL A 472 19.85 3.93 -26.20
N LYS A 473 19.78 3.87 -27.53
CA LYS A 473 19.45 4.98 -28.41
C LYS A 473 18.27 4.59 -29.28
N VAL A 474 17.33 5.52 -29.45
CA VAL A 474 16.22 5.33 -30.40
C VAL A 474 16.70 5.63 -31.81
N GLY A 475 16.81 4.60 -32.65
CA GLY A 475 17.24 4.70 -34.05
C GLY A 475 16.11 4.96 -35.04
N ARG A 476 14.86 4.62 -34.71
CA ARG A 476 13.66 4.99 -35.49
C ARG A 476 12.50 5.20 -34.54
N ARG A 477 11.74 6.25 -34.79
CA ARG A 477 10.53 6.60 -34.07
C ARG A 477 9.48 5.50 -34.12
N ASP A 478 8.63 5.45 -33.11
CA ASP A 478 7.43 4.63 -33.10
C ASP A 478 6.48 5.05 -34.25
N PRO A 479 6.14 4.16 -35.19
CA PRO A 479 5.20 4.48 -36.26
C PRO A 479 3.76 4.71 -35.80
N ALA A 480 3.38 4.23 -34.60
CA ALA A 480 2.03 4.39 -34.05
C ALA A 480 1.81 5.75 -33.37
N MET A 481 2.89 6.50 -33.10
CA MET A 481 2.83 7.83 -32.48
C MET A 481 2.99 8.95 -33.51
N ALA A 482 2.18 10.00 -33.36
CA ALA A 482 2.30 11.21 -34.19
C ALA A 482 3.56 12.01 -33.84
N ASP A 483 3.87 12.12 -32.55
CA ASP A 483 5.04 12.83 -32.03
C ASP A 483 5.74 11.95 -30.98
N ASP A 484 6.80 11.26 -31.39
CA ASP A 484 7.61 10.42 -30.51
C ASP A 484 8.70 11.27 -29.85
N PRO A 485 8.70 11.44 -28.51
CA PRO A 485 9.66 12.31 -27.83
C PRO A 485 11.05 11.69 -27.69
N LEU A 486 11.22 10.39 -27.92
CA LEU A 486 12.45 9.66 -27.59
C LEU A 486 13.62 9.78 -28.59
N PRO A 487 13.40 9.86 -29.93
CA PRO A 487 14.48 10.00 -30.93
C PRO A 487 15.40 11.22 -30.73
N GLY A 488 14.94 12.26 -30.04
CA GLY A 488 15.71 13.48 -29.82
C GLY A 488 16.86 13.34 -28.82
N PHE A 489 16.97 12.22 -28.11
CA PHE A 489 18.00 11.99 -27.09
C PHE A 489 19.18 11.18 -27.66
N SER A 490 20.41 11.55 -27.26
CA SER A 490 21.64 10.86 -27.67
C SER A 490 21.74 9.45 -27.10
N ALA A 491 21.22 9.27 -25.88
CA ALA A 491 21.04 8.01 -25.18
C ALA A 491 19.93 8.14 -24.12
N LEU A 492 19.32 7.01 -23.77
CA LEU A 492 18.35 6.82 -22.69
C LEU A 492 18.81 5.63 -21.85
N ARG A 493 18.58 5.68 -20.55
CA ARG A 493 18.77 4.53 -19.65
C ARG A 493 17.43 3.90 -19.36
N LEU A 494 17.25 2.64 -19.71
CA LEU A 494 16.14 1.82 -19.23
C LEU A 494 16.51 1.36 -17.82
N GLU A 495 15.70 1.69 -16.83
CA GLU A 495 16.03 1.58 -15.41
C GLU A 495 15.39 0.33 -14.81
N GLU A 496 14.08 0.18 -14.95
CA GLU A 496 13.30 -0.88 -14.32
C GLU A 496 12.17 -1.38 -15.24
N VAL A 497 11.76 -2.64 -15.03
CA VAL A 497 10.60 -3.25 -15.69
C VAL A 497 9.65 -3.73 -14.60
N ALA A 498 8.37 -3.41 -14.72
CA ALA A 498 7.33 -3.95 -13.85
C ALA A 498 6.03 -4.24 -14.61
N ALA A 499 5.19 -5.10 -14.04
CA ALA A 499 3.80 -5.25 -14.47
C ALA A 499 2.96 -4.16 -13.80
N GLU A 500 2.23 -3.38 -14.59
CA GLU A 500 1.39 -2.27 -14.10
C GLU A 500 -0.06 -2.47 -14.56
N PRO A 501 -1.00 -2.74 -13.64
CA PRO A 501 -2.42 -2.80 -13.95
C PRO A 501 -2.85 -1.50 -14.60
N THR A 502 -3.44 -1.60 -15.77
CA THR A 502 -3.68 -0.48 -16.66
C THR A 502 -5.04 -0.60 -17.31
N VAL A 503 -5.77 0.51 -17.36
CA VAL A 503 -7.01 0.64 -18.14
C VAL A 503 -6.69 1.40 -19.43
N VAL A 504 -7.04 0.82 -20.58
CA VAL A 504 -6.85 1.44 -21.89
C VAL A 504 -8.11 2.24 -22.25
N VAL A 505 -7.94 3.53 -22.51
CA VAL A 505 -9.05 4.46 -22.75
C VAL A 505 -8.81 5.35 -23.96
N SER A 506 -9.89 5.92 -24.49
CA SER A 506 -9.87 7.12 -25.34
C SER A 506 -10.86 8.14 -24.79
N LEU A 507 -10.68 9.41 -25.14
CA LEU A 507 -11.69 10.42 -24.86
C LEU A 507 -12.87 10.24 -25.83
N ALA A 508 -14.09 10.57 -25.40
CA ALA A 508 -15.26 10.50 -26.28
C ALA A 508 -15.20 11.52 -27.44
N ASP A 509 -14.57 12.68 -27.21
CA ASP A 509 -14.32 13.73 -28.21
C ASP A 509 -13.08 13.46 -29.10
N GLU A 510 -12.21 12.51 -28.71
CA GLU A 510 -11.05 12.07 -29.50
C GLU A 510 -10.92 10.53 -29.45
N PRO A 511 -11.86 9.78 -30.07
CA PRO A 511 -11.96 8.33 -29.93
C PRO A 511 -10.89 7.53 -30.69
N ASP A 512 -10.10 8.20 -31.53
CA ASP A 512 -9.01 7.64 -32.31
C ASP A 512 -7.67 7.65 -31.57
N LEU A 513 -7.55 8.35 -30.43
CA LEU A 513 -6.34 8.38 -29.61
C LEU A 513 -6.50 7.52 -28.35
N LEU A 514 -5.79 6.39 -28.32
CA LEU A 514 -5.71 5.51 -27.15
C LEU A 514 -4.57 5.93 -26.22
N PHE A 515 -4.85 5.96 -24.92
CA PHE A 515 -3.86 6.11 -23.87
C PHE A 515 -4.13 5.16 -22.70
N GLU A 516 -3.10 4.98 -21.88
CA GLU A 516 -3.06 4.00 -20.81
C GLU A 516 -3.16 4.73 -19.45
N LEU A 517 -4.08 4.29 -18.58
CA LEU A 517 -4.26 4.78 -17.22
C LEU A 517 -3.68 3.77 -16.21
N PRO A 518 -2.51 4.02 -15.61
CA PRO A 518 -1.95 3.16 -14.58
C PRO A 518 -2.81 3.21 -13.31
N VAL A 519 -3.42 2.07 -12.97
CA VAL A 519 -4.43 1.95 -11.90
C VAL A 519 -3.87 2.33 -10.54
N ARG A 520 -2.60 2.00 -10.25
CA ARG A 520 -2.00 2.28 -8.93
C ARG A 520 -1.60 3.74 -8.74
N TRP A 521 -1.51 4.51 -9.82
CA TRP A 521 -0.96 5.86 -9.80
C TRP A 521 -1.99 6.95 -10.08
N ILE A 522 -3.18 6.56 -10.53
CA ILE A 522 -4.27 7.47 -10.87
C ILE A 522 -5.47 7.11 -9.99
N SER A 523 -5.79 7.99 -9.05
CA SER A 523 -6.98 7.87 -8.21
C SER A 523 -8.11 8.66 -8.85
N MET A 524 -9.06 7.96 -9.49
CA MET A 524 -10.27 8.56 -10.04
C MET A 524 -11.43 7.55 -10.02
N SER A 525 -12.64 8.06 -10.14
CA SER A 525 -13.86 7.27 -10.23
C SER A 525 -14.60 7.55 -11.53
N VAL A 526 -15.19 6.51 -12.11
CA VAL A 526 -15.99 6.57 -13.33
C VAL A 526 -17.31 5.83 -13.14
N SER A 527 -18.32 6.10 -13.96
CA SER A 527 -19.52 5.28 -14.03
C SER A 527 -19.77 4.82 -15.46
N PHE A 528 -20.05 3.53 -15.66
CA PHE A 528 -20.50 3.05 -16.96
C PHE A 528 -21.87 3.63 -17.28
N THR A 529 -22.05 3.98 -18.55
CA THR A 529 -23.26 4.62 -19.07
C THR A 529 -23.88 3.73 -20.14
N SER A 530 -25.17 3.94 -20.42
CA SER A 530 -25.85 3.25 -21.53
C SER A 530 -25.71 3.99 -22.85
N ASP A 531 -24.88 5.05 -22.88
CA ASP A 531 -24.66 5.85 -24.08
C ASP A 531 -23.95 5.04 -25.17
N PRO A 532 -24.31 5.21 -26.44
CA PRO A 532 -23.67 4.51 -27.54
C PRO A 532 -22.21 4.95 -27.70
N LEU A 533 -21.39 4.04 -28.23
CA LEU A 533 -20.00 4.34 -28.56
C LEU A 533 -19.92 5.44 -29.63
N PRO A 534 -18.91 6.33 -29.59
CA PRO A 534 -18.81 7.50 -30.46
C PRO A 534 -18.30 7.15 -31.89
N TRP A 535 -18.51 5.91 -32.34
CA TRP A 535 -17.93 5.38 -33.56
C TRP A 535 -18.83 5.62 -34.77
N SER A 536 -18.27 6.21 -35.83
CA SER A 536 -18.99 6.43 -37.09
C SER A 536 -19.39 5.10 -37.73
N GLY A 537 -20.69 4.86 -37.90
CA GLY A 537 -21.21 3.64 -38.56
C GLY A 537 -21.05 2.35 -37.74
N GLY A 538 -20.79 2.45 -36.42
CA GLY A 538 -20.67 1.30 -35.52
C GLY A 538 -19.34 0.54 -35.60
N ALA A 539 -18.40 0.98 -36.43
CA ALA A 539 -17.08 0.36 -36.56
C ALA A 539 -16.01 1.19 -35.81
N PRO A 540 -15.07 0.54 -35.08
CA PRO A 540 -14.02 1.25 -34.36
C PRO A 540 -13.12 2.05 -35.32
N PRO A 541 -12.64 3.25 -34.93
CA PRO A 541 -11.73 4.03 -35.74
C PRO A 541 -10.35 3.37 -35.84
N VAL A 542 -9.53 3.87 -36.78
CA VAL A 542 -8.11 3.51 -36.83
C VAL A 542 -7.42 4.15 -35.62
N TRP A 543 -6.99 3.31 -34.68
CA TRP A 543 -6.40 3.79 -33.44
C TRP A 543 -4.95 4.26 -33.61
N ARG A 544 -4.69 5.47 -33.13
CA ARG A 544 -3.35 5.91 -32.69
C ARG A 544 -3.19 5.60 -31.21
N ARG A 545 -1.97 5.38 -30.75
CA ARG A 545 -1.72 5.03 -29.35
C ARG A 545 -0.55 5.80 -28.80
N GLU A 546 -0.72 6.38 -27.62
CA GLU A 546 0.40 6.89 -26.84
C GLU A 546 1.09 5.71 -26.14
N THR A 547 2.30 5.38 -26.58
CA THR A 547 3.13 4.30 -26.00
C THR A 547 4.21 4.83 -25.06
N VAL A 548 4.35 6.16 -24.97
CA VAL A 548 5.35 6.87 -24.17
C VAL A 548 4.67 7.94 -23.34
N THR A 549 4.79 7.84 -22.02
CA THR A 549 4.26 8.83 -21.08
C THR A 549 5.41 9.50 -20.34
N GLU A 550 5.54 10.82 -20.42
CA GLU A 550 6.52 11.54 -19.58
C GLU A 550 6.02 11.59 -18.12
N VAL A 551 6.92 11.32 -17.19
CA VAL A 551 6.65 11.27 -15.75
C VAL A 551 7.57 12.23 -15.00
N THR A 552 7.18 12.59 -13.78
CA THR A 552 7.97 13.47 -12.90
C THR A 552 9.05 12.70 -12.14
N ASP A 553 9.97 13.42 -11.52
CA ASP A 553 10.94 12.85 -10.59
C ASP A 553 10.25 12.08 -9.45
N ASN A 554 9.12 12.61 -8.94
CA ASN A 554 8.38 11.98 -7.85
C ASN A 554 7.86 10.59 -8.26
N PHE A 555 7.24 10.48 -9.43
CA PHE A 555 6.83 9.17 -9.97
C PHE A 555 8.04 8.25 -10.16
N TYR A 556 9.13 8.76 -10.75
CA TYR A 556 10.34 7.98 -10.98
C TYR A 556 10.89 7.34 -9.69
N PHE A 557 10.99 8.09 -8.60
CA PHE A 557 11.50 7.56 -7.33
C PHE A 557 10.54 6.58 -6.65
N GLU A 558 9.24 6.90 -6.61
CA GLU A 558 8.24 6.00 -6.02
C GLU A 558 8.10 4.70 -6.81
N PHE A 559 8.14 4.76 -8.15
CA PHE A 559 8.07 3.57 -9.00
C PHE A 559 9.27 2.65 -8.76
N ARG A 560 10.48 3.22 -8.65
CA ARG A 560 11.68 2.43 -8.34
C ARG A 560 11.63 1.80 -6.97
N LYS A 561 11.15 2.53 -5.95
CA LYS A 561 10.96 2.00 -4.60
C LYS A 561 9.97 0.83 -4.58
N ALA A 562 8.88 0.94 -5.34
CA ALA A 562 7.90 -0.14 -5.46
C ALA A 562 8.44 -1.36 -6.24
N ALA A 563 9.23 -1.14 -7.28
CA ALA A 563 9.83 -2.20 -8.11
C ALA A 563 11.01 -2.92 -7.43
N GLN A 564 11.73 -2.25 -6.53
CA GLN A 564 12.87 -2.80 -5.79
C GLN A 564 12.74 -2.49 -4.28
N PRO A 565 11.96 -3.28 -3.52
CA PRO A 565 11.83 -3.11 -2.08
C PRO A 565 13.15 -3.31 -1.32
N GLU A 566 14.05 -4.12 -1.88
CA GLU A 566 15.34 -4.48 -1.29
C GLU A 566 16.52 -3.98 -2.15
N ALA A 567 16.75 -2.67 -2.16
CA ALA A 567 17.98 -2.14 -2.74
C ALA A 567 19.18 -2.58 -1.90
N GLY A 568 20.12 -3.32 -2.51
CA GLY A 568 21.29 -3.91 -1.86
C GLY A 568 22.22 -2.93 -1.14
N ALA A 569 23.10 -3.48 -0.30
CA ALA A 569 24.01 -2.73 0.57
C ALA A 569 24.93 -1.76 -0.22
N PRO A 570 25.21 -0.56 0.31
CA PRO A 570 26.09 0.42 -0.35
C PRO A 570 27.52 -0.12 -0.54
N PRO A 571 28.31 0.45 -1.47
CA PRO A 571 29.69 0.01 -1.72
C PRO A 571 30.54 0.03 -0.44
N PRO A 572 31.43 -0.95 -0.24
CA PRO A 572 32.34 -0.96 0.90
C PRO A 572 33.24 0.28 0.88
N ARG A 573 33.41 0.90 2.05
CA ARG A 573 34.29 2.08 2.20
C ARG A 573 35.75 1.62 2.12
N PRO A 574 36.66 2.38 1.47
CA PRO A 574 38.08 2.06 1.46
C PRO A 574 38.63 1.86 2.89
N PRO A 575 39.59 0.95 3.10
CA PRO A 575 40.21 0.76 4.40
C PRO A 575 40.86 2.03 4.94
N LYS A 576 40.74 2.26 6.25
CA LYS A 576 41.35 3.43 6.93
C LYS A 576 42.85 3.20 7.08
N GLN A 577 43.67 4.02 6.42
CA GLN A 577 45.12 4.01 6.62
C GLN A 577 45.47 4.42 8.06
N SER A 578 46.25 3.60 8.76
CA SER A 578 46.94 3.97 10.00
C SER A 578 48.22 4.71 9.65
N THR A 579 48.16 6.04 9.55
CA THR A 579 49.37 6.87 9.40
C THR A 579 50.17 6.85 10.70
N SER A 580 51.14 5.95 10.80
CA SER A 580 52.27 6.06 11.73
C SER A 580 53.37 6.87 11.05
N THR A 581 53.53 8.13 11.44
CA THR A 581 54.78 8.87 11.18
C THR A 581 55.24 9.57 12.44
N GLN A 582 56.46 9.20 12.80
CA GLN A 582 57.24 9.61 13.95
C GLN A 582 57.47 11.13 13.98
N THR A 583 57.51 11.64 15.21
CA THR A 583 57.91 12.98 15.62
C THR A 583 59.29 13.41 15.11
N ALA A 584 59.48 14.68 14.70
CA ALA A 584 60.37 15.68 15.32
C ALA A 584 60.30 17.05 14.55
N PRO A 585 60.89 18.17 15.02
CA PRO A 585 60.11 19.25 15.65
C PRO A 585 60.45 20.65 15.11
N LYS A 586 59.49 21.55 14.80
CA LYS A 586 59.81 22.99 14.67
C LYS A 586 58.71 23.92 15.21
N ASN A 587 59.19 24.87 16.02
CA ASN A 587 58.49 25.83 16.86
C ASN A 587 57.52 26.80 16.13
N PRO A 588 56.62 27.47 16.87
CA PRO A 588 55.51 28.25 16.31
C PRO A 588 55.73 29.78 16.28
N THR A 589 55.15 30.40 15.24
CA THR A 589 54.63 31.82 15.11
C THR A 589 55.65 32.97 14.94
N PRO A 590 55.27 34.18 14.41
CA PRO A 590 53.91 34.74 14.20
C PRO A 590 53.66 35.56 12.89
N ARG A 591 52.36 35.81 12.56
CA ARG A 591 51.74 37.12 12.18
C ARG A 591 50.50 36.92 11.28
N THR A 592 49.31 36.88 11.89
CA THR A 592 48.33 37.99 12.06
C THR A 592 47.46 38.26 10.84
N ALA A 593 46.27 37.66 10.91
CA ALA A 593 45.03 38.12 10.32
C ALA A 593 44.45 39.33 11.08
N SER A 594 43.62 40.10 10.39
CA SER A 594 42.51 40.92 10.92
C SER A 594 41.55 41.12 9.74
N LYS A 595 40.22 41.04 9.83
CA LYS A 595 39.18 41.05 10.89
C LYS A 595 37.84 40.68 10.16
N ALA A 596 36.71 40.26 10.73
CA ALA A 596 36.11 40.37 12.07
C ALA A 596 34.96 39.31 12.19
N SER A 597 34.81 38.59 13.33
CA SER A 597 33.84 38.78 14.45
C SER A 597 32.39 38.31 14.18
N HIS A 598 31.61 37.64 15.06
CA HIS A 598 31.75 36.98 16.37
C HIS A 598 30.36 36.33 16.72
N SER A 599 30.27 34.99 16.88
CA SER A 599 29.88 34.21 18.11
C SER A 599 28.39 34.12 18.54
N PRO A 600 27.98 33.22 19.47
CA PRO A 600 28.14 31.75 19.51
C PRO A 600 26.88 30.96 20.02
N ALA A 601 26.93 29.63 19.96
CA ALA A 601 26.00 28.70 20.62
C ALA A 601 26.41 28.38 22.09
N PRO A 602 25.52 27.81 22.95
CA PRO A 602 25.95 27.12 24.16
C PRO A 602 25.51 25.65 24.25
N ASN A 603 26.34 24.88 24.97
CA ASN A 603 26.30 23.44 25.23
C ASN A 603 25.66 23.11 26.61
N PRO A 604 25.39 21.82 26.92
CA PRO A 604 24.51 21.35 28.00
C PRO A 604 25.24 20.92 29.28
N LYS A 605 24.53 20.71 30.40
CA LYS A 605 24.94 19.82 31.51
C LYS A 605 23.84 19.48 32.55
N SER A 606 23.68 18.16 32.78
CA SER A 606 23.46 17.39 34.04
C SER A 606 22.23 17.53 34.95
N ILE A 607 21.86 16.38 35.54
CA ILE A 607 20.63 15.96 36.26
C ILE A 607 20.89 15.74 37.78
N LYS A 608 19.84 15.94 38.62
CA LYS A 608 19.35 15.15 39.81
C LYS A 608 19.03 16.02 41.06
N PRO A 609 18.21 15.58 42.06
CA PRO A 609 17.02 14.68 42.11
C PRO A 609 15.86 15.19 43.05
N SER A 610 14.90 14.32 43.43
CA SER A 610 13.81 14.41 44.46
C SER A 610 12.46 15.03 44.03
N SER A 611 11.25 14.66 44.48
CA SER A 611 10.66 13.61 45.33
C SER A 611 9.13 13.62 45.14
N CYS A 612 8.44 12.57 45.60
CA CYS A 612 7.01 12.24 45.61
C CYS A 612 5.98 13.32 46.06
N SER A 613 4.78 13.33 45.44
CA SER A 613 3.44 13.17 46.09
C SER A 613 2.23 13.64 45.24
N SER A 614 1.18 12.80 45.28
CA SER A 614 -0.29 13.04 45.23
C SER A 614 -0.94 14.17 44.42
N GLY A 615 -1.87 13.76 43.55
CA GLY A 615 -3.28 14.19 43.62
C GLY A 615 -3.71 15.40 42.78
N GLY A 616 -4.80 15.24 42.00
CA GLY A 616 -5.66 16.35 41.61
C GLY A 616 -5.95 16.47 40.11
N THR A 617 -7.10 15.93 39.71
CA THR A 617 -7.83 16.15 38.45
C THR A 617 -8.06 17.65 38.16
N LYS A 618 -7.98 18.09 36.90
CA LYS A 618 -8.98 18.94 36.21
C LYS A 618 -8.66 19.21 34.72
N PRO A 619 -9.68 19.47 33.89
CA PRO A 619 -9.70 19.20 32.46
C PRO A 619 -9.23 20.36 31.57
N ASN A 620 -8.81 20.00 30.35
CA ASN A 620 -8.43 20.89 29.26
C ASN A 620 -9.60 21.80 28.82
N MET A 621 -9.42 23.12 28.96
CA MET A 621 -10.22 24.13 28.27
C MET A 621 -9.37 24.73 27.13
N TYR A 622 -9.67 24.36 25.89
CA TYR A 622 -9.19 25.02 24.69
C TYR A 622 -10.28 25.97 24.18
N VAL A 623 -10.19 27.26 24.52
CA VAL A 623 -10.80 28.33 23.74
C VAL A 623 -9.80 29.49 23.72
N GLN A 624 -9.02 29.60 22.65
CA GLN A 624 -8.22 30.78 22.36
C GLN A 624 -8.98 31.68 21.38
N THR A 625 -9.57 32.75 21.91
CA THR A 625 -10.12 33.85 21.12
C THR A 625 -9.01 34.65 20.44
N PRO A 626 -9.11 35.01 19.15
CA PRO A 626 -8.10 35.81 18.48
C PRO A 626 -8.16 37.30 18.89
N LYS A 627 -6.99 37.82 19.26
CA LYS A 627 -6.72 39.23 19.60
C LYS A 627 -6.82 40.13 18.34
N LYS A 628 -7.69 41.15 18.40
CA LYS A 628 -7.70 42.28 17.44
C LYS A 628 -6.59 43.28 17.75
N THR A 629 -5.80 43.61 16.73
CA THR A 629 -4.80 44.69 16.70
C THR A 629 -5.48 46.05 16.48
N LYS A 630 -5.02 47.07 17.21
CA LYS A 630 -5.45 48.48 17.08
C LYS A 630 -4.71 49.17 15.92
N LYS A 631 -5.41 49.95 15.09
CA LYS A 631 -4.84 51.15 14.43
C LYS A 631 -5.89 52.24 14.12
N LYS A 632 -5.70 53.37 14.81
CA LYS A 632 -5.88 54.82 14.51
C LYS A 632 -7.06 55.39 13.69
N LYS A 633 -7.72 56.35 14.38
CA LYS A 633 -8.71 57.39 14.02
C LYS A 633 -8.52 58.18 12.71
N GLY A 634 -9.66 58.58 12.12
CA GLY A 634 -9.81 59.75 11.23
C GLY A 634 -11.25 60.10 10.79
N LYS A 635 -11.90 61.04 11.53
CA LYS A 635 -12.80 62.17 11.15
C LYS A 635 -14.04 62.02 10.19
N ARG A 636 -15.24 62.36 10.74
CA ARG A 636 -16.49 63.06 10.25
C ARG A 636 -17.00 62.80 8.81
N ASP A 637 -18.28 62.58 8.50
CA ASP A 637 -19.55 63.24 8.89
C ASP A 637 -20.80 62.33 8.71
N SER A 638 -21.88 62.67 9.44
CA SER A 638 -23.35 62.58 9.17
C SER A 638 -23.87 61.81 7.93
N GLY A 639 -24.92 60.98 7.93
CA GLY A 639 -26.04 60.68 8.84
C GLY A 639 -27.09 59.80 8.10
N SER A 640 -28.21 59.48 8.78
CA SER A 640 -29.48 58.87 8.30
C SER A 640 -29.68 57.36 8.51
N ASP A 641 -30.54 57.11 9.50
CA ASP A 641 -31.72 56.24 9.58
C ASP A 641 -31.65 54.71 9.46
N HIS A 642 -32.24 54.13 10.50
CA HIS A 642 -32.66 52.75 10.64
C HIS A 642 -33.95 52.52 9.87
N ASP A 643 -34.03 51.45 9.08
CA ASP A 643 -35.27 50.70 8.85
C ASP A 643 -34.92 49.22 8.65
N TYR A 644 -35.44 48.38 9.55
CA TYR A 644 -35.44 46.92 9.42
C TYR A 644 -36.74 46.54 8.71
N GLU A 645 -36.67 46.06 7.47
CA GLU A 645 -37.78 45.32 6.86
C GLU A 645 -37.57 43.81 6.97
N GLU A 646 -38.64 43.17 7.41
CA GLU A 646 -38.79 41.78 7.81
C GLU A 646 -39.05 40.92 6.56
N MET A 647 -38.27 39.85 6.35
CA MET A 647 -38.36 38.94 5.18
C MET A 647 -39.58 37.99 5.23
N LEU A 648 -40.78 38.54 5.39
CA LEU A 648 -42.04 37.77 5.37
C LEU A 648 -42.90 37.99 4.13
N ASP A 649 -42.59 38.99 3.28
CA ASP A 649 -43.39 39.31 2.09
C ASP A 649 -42.84 38.77 0.75
N ILE A 650 -41.71 38.05 0.75
CA ILE A 650 -41.18 37.40 -0.48
C ILE A 650 -41.74 35.98 -0.67
N VAL A 651 -42.28 35.35 0.39
CA VAL A 651 -42.77 33.96 0.34
C VAL A 651 -44.22 33.85 -0.18
N LYS A 652 -44.97 34.96 -0.25
CA LYS A 652 -46.37 34.95 -0.70
C LYS A 652 -46.57 35.08 -2.22
N ASN A 653 -45.56 35.52 -2.98
CA ASN A 653 -45.66 35.73 -4.43
C ASN A 653 -45.09 34.60 -5.30
N ALA A 654 -44.69 33.46 -4.72
CA ALA A 654 -44.19 32.30 -5.48
C ALA A 654 -45.21 31.15 -5.62
N GLN A 655 -46.41 31.25 -5.03
CA GLN A 655 -47.42 30.19 -5.04
C GLN A 655 -48.52 30.31 -6.11
N GLU A 656 -48.46 31.31 -7.00
CA GLU A 656 -49.46 31.49 -8.08
C GLU A 656 -48.92 31.28 -9.51
N SER A 657 -47.79 30.58 -9.69
CA SER A 657 -47.23 30.35 -11.03
C SER A 657 -46.73 28.93 -11.26
N VAL A 658 -47.56 27.91 -10.98
CA VAL A 658 -47.47 26.59 -11.66
C VAL A 658 -48.87 25.98 -11.78
N MET A 659 -49.70 26.59 -12.62
CA MET A 659 -50.76 25.90 -13.36
C MET A 659 -50.52 26.26 -14.83
N TYR A 660 -50.54 25.26 -15.71
CA TYR A 660 -50.10 25.26 -17.11
C TYR A 660 -48.59 25.00 -17.33
N TYR A 661 -48.20 23.72 -17.34
CA TYR A 661 -47.92 22.94 -18.56
C TYR A 661 -47.62 21.48 -18.20
#